data_AF-A0A2A4RNT3-F1
#
_entry.id   AF-A0A2A4RNT3-F1
#
_cell.length_a   1.000
_cell.length_b   1.000
_cell.length_c   1.000
_cell.angle_alpha   90.00
_cell.angle_beta   90.00
_cell.angle_gamma   90.00
#
_symmetry.space_group_name_H-M   'P 1'
#
loop_
_entity.id
_entity.type
_entity.pdbx_description
1 polymer ?
#
loop_
_entity_poly.entity_id
_entity_poly.type
_entity_poly.pdbx_seq_one_letter_code
_entity_poly.pdbx_strand_id
1 'polypeptide(L)'
;MTSPNKAISAKFTPANSSKNKKNLLARLFIVLLFTLFLGLIAAPAAIKIGLQQWLSEQTKTKVTVAEVRLNIFSGKLFLRQLHIPPQNRSEQASSLEYASITIDMKALIQQQIVVSEITLSHANITIEQTSDQLRIAGIPIPIPPPVDSTVEPTPDTNASNPLAVTVHTIKLESVALHYRNDEINSKIVIDSKIKNIKTAAPNEAIHLALSLNIDKGEIRYQGELHPFAATPAFNGELTIDKLNLAAFASFVPQSDFIIKQLTLNHQSNINGALPHDGAPQFNLTGSTSLNNIDIVATLNNDTYLKTTAITINHIEVQYPATISMGDIVISDLDASLLKDSEGNLLTKAQPTGDNIPTTSSNTAAQEEQDSTLVFSINSLLIEGNSALAFSDASVSPQFNIKLAPLSLSLGRIHSANPTAETPLSLSASINETGSTKLTGHISPLADELTIKLNNTLTEFELPLISPYTEQAIGYQLRRGRLSAETALEIKGDQLQVINKLTLTKLSIKESDAEKAQGLIEQLEMPLDSALDLLRDGDDNIVFELPVHGSLNDPQFKLGGVMKLAIGKGMKMAAMRYLTNALQPLGTLLLAKNIIGIIAKPRFKPLSFAAGRSELNTDTRAYLDKLGELLINRPKLTISLCGIANQDDQALFSSTEQQAEKTDLTPATPKEQLHALATARAENASTHLRQQGIGNNQLFACNPEISPEHGDSISIVEGVDISL
;
A
#
# COMPACT_ATOMS: atom_id res chain seq x y z
N MET A 1 -3.39 -102.45 92.64
CA MET A 1 -2.72 -101.41 93.45
C MET A 1 -3.04 -100.03 92.85
N THR A 2 -3.81 -99.24 93.60
CA THR A 2 -3.69 -97.78 93.88
C THR A 2 -3.51 -96.71 92.76
N SER A 3 -4.60 -95.95 92.53
CA SER A 3 -4.78 -94.47 92.70
C SER A 3 -4.15 -93.44 91.71
N PRO A 4 -4.54 -92.12 91.69
CA PRO A 4 -5.52 -91.50 90.76
C PRO A 4 -5.07 -90.13 90.12
N ASN A 5 -5.92 -89.45 89.30
CA ASN A 5 -6.63 -88.16 89.57
C ASN A 5 -7.16 -87.36 88.33
N LYS A 6 -8.47 -87.01 88.42
CA LYS A 6 -9.23 -85.78 88.03
C LYS A 6 -8.99 -84.93 86.75
N ALA A 7 -10.10 -84.70 86.00
CA ALA A 7 -10.86 -83.41 85.84
C ALA A 7 -11.19 -82.89 84.40
N ILE A 8 -12.52 -82.82 84.14
CA ILE A 8 -13.34 -81.74 83.50
C ILE A 8 -13.33 -81.52 81.95
N SER A 9 -14.39 -82.05 81.31
CA SER A 9 -15.38 -81.42 80.38
C SER A 9 -14.96 -80.29 79.40
N ALA A 10 -15.10 -80.53 78.09
CA ALA A 10 -16.21 -80.04 77.24
C ALA A 10 -15.95 -80.37 75.75
N LYS A 11 -16.94 -80.98 75.06
CA LYS A 11 -16.93 -81.25 73.62
C LYS A 11 -17.23 -79.98 72.83
N PHE A 12 -16.38 -79.64 71.85
CA PHE A 12 -16.72 -78.74 70.74
C PHE A 12 -16.44 -79.44 69.41
N THR A 13 -17.50 -79.67 68.65
CA THR A 13 -17.50 -80.10 67.24
C THR A 13 -16.92 -78.99 66.34
N PRO A 14 -16.13 -79.32 65.30
CA PRO A 14 -15.64 -78.32 64.35
C PRO A 14 -16.76 -77.89 63.40
N ALA A 15 -17.12 -76.59 63.44
CA ALA A 15 -18.09 -76.00 62.52
C ALA A 15 -17.44 -75.60 61.17
N ASN A 16 -18.19 -75.85 60.10
CA ASN A 16 -17.89 -75.60 58.69
C ASN A 16 -17.69 -74.08 58.40
N SER A 17 -16.44 -73.59 58.40
CA SER A 17 -16.07 -72.16 58.29
C SER A 17 -15.73 -71.67 56.86
N SER A 18 -15.57 -72.57 55.89
CA SER A 18 -15.16 -72.24 54.50
C SER A 18 -16.30 -71.67 53.63
N LYS A 19 -17.54 -72.15 53.82
CA LYS A 19 -18.73 -71.71 53.04
C LYS A 19 -19.16 -70.27 53.38
N ASN A 20 -19.04 -69.86 54.65
CA ASN A 20 -19.44 -68.52 55.09
C ASN A 20 -18.45 -67.42 54.64
N LYS A 21 -17.14 -67.71 54.57
CA LYS A 21 -16.16 -66.76 54.01
C LYS A 21 -16.35 -66.54 52.51
N LYS A 22 -16.67 -67.58 51.73
CA LYS A 22 -16.97 -67.47 50.29
C LYS A 22 -18.26 -66.67 50.03
N ASN A 23 -19.30 -66.89 50.81
CA ASN A 23 -20.55 -66.12 50.71
C ASN A 23 -20.39 -64.66 51.16
N LEU A 24 -19.52 -64.39 52.15
CA LEU A 24 -19.18 -63.02 52.57
C LEU A 24 -18.39 -62.28 51.48
N LEU A 25 -17.38 -62.92 50.89
CA LEU A 25 -16.61 -62.36 49.76
C LEU A 25 -17.50 -62.09 48.54
N ALA A 26 -18.42 -63.01 48.21
CA ALA A 26 -19.38 -62.81 47.12
C ALA A 26 -20.32 -61.64 47.39
N ARG A 27 -20.82 -61.48 48.63
CA ARG A 27 -21.66 -60.34 49.03
C ARG A 27 -20.88 -59.02 49.00
N LEU A 28 -19.64 -59.00 49.49
CA LEU A 28 -18.77 -57.82 49.42
C LEU A 28 -18.46 -57.44 47.97
N PHE A 29 -18.23 -58.42 47.09
CA PHE A 29 -18.03 -58.20 45.66
C PHE A 29 -19.29 -57.66 44.97
N ILE A 30 -20.48 -58.17 45.32
CA ILE A 30 -21.75 -57.65 44.81
C ILE A 30 -22.00 -56.22 45.31
N VAL A 31 -21.72 -55.93 46.59
CA VAL A 31 -21.82 -54.57 47.13
C VAL A 31 -20.83 -53.64 46.43
N LEU A 32 -19.59 -54.07 46.20
CA LEU A 32 -18.59 -53.31 45.45
C LEU A 32 -19.02 -53.05 44.00
N LEU A 33 -19.54 -54.07 43.29
CA LEU A 33 -20.06 -53.90 41.94
C LEU A 33 -21.28 -52.99 41.90
N PHE A 34 -22.16 -53.10 42.89
CA PHE A 34 -23.35 -52.26 43.02
C PHE A 34 -22.97 -50.82 43.31
N THR A 35 -22.00 -50.55 44.21
CA THR A 35 -21.51 -49.19 44.49
C THR A 35 -20.77 -48.59 43.31
N LEU A 36 -19.95 -49.38 42.60
CA LEU A 36 -19.29 -48.97 41.35
C LEU A 36 -20.34 -48.63 40.28
N PHE A 37 -21.36 -49.46 40.11
CA PHE A 37 -22.45 -49.26 39.17
C PHE A 37 -23.29 -48.02 39.50
N LEU A 38 -23.61 -47.82 40.79
CA LEU A 38 -24.33 -46.63 41.25
C LEU A 38 -23.50 -45.36 41.03
N GLY A 39 -22.19 -45.42 41.33
CA GLY A 39 -21.25 -44.33 41.05
C GLY A 39 -21.14 -44.01 39.57
N LEU A 40 -21.19 -45.03 38.70
CA LEU A 40 -21.16 -44.87 37.25
C LEU A 40 -22.40 -44.14 36.71
N ILE A 41 -23.58 -44.48 37.24
CA ILE A 41 -24.85 -43.82 36.88
C ILE A 41 -24.86 -42.36 37.37
N ALA A 42 -24.31 -42.11 38.56
CA ALA A 42 -24.22 -40.77 39.13
C ALA A 42 -23.14 -39.89 38.47
N ALA A 43 -22.10 -40.48 37.88
CA ALA A 43 -20.92 -39.78 37.37
C ALA A 43 -21.25 -38.67 36.34
N PRO A 44 -22.09 -38.88 35.30
CA PRO A 44 -22.46 -37.79 34.38
C PRO A 44 -23.12 -36.60 35.07
N ALA A 45 -24.01 -36.84 36.04
CA ALA A 45 -24.66 -35.78 36.81
C ALA A 45 -23.66 -35.05 37.72
N ALA A 46 -22.77 -35.79 38.38
CA ALA A 46 -21.71 -35.21 39.21
C ALA A 46 -20.75 -34.35 38.39
N ILE A 47 -20.32 -34.83 37.21
CA ILE A 47 -19.48 -34.06 36.27
C ILE A 47 -20.21 -32.80 35.82
N LYS A 48 -21.49 -32.90 35.44
CA LYS A 48 -22.30 -31.74 35.04
C LYS A 48 -22.35 -30.69 36.14
N ILE A 49 -22.71 -31.07 37.37
CA ILE A 49 -22.83 -30.15 38.51
C ILE A 49 -21.47 -29.53 38.85
N GLY A 50 -20.43 -30.37 38.95
CA GLY A 50 -19.07 -29.92 39.26
C GLY A 50 -18.52 -28.96 38.21
N LEU A 51 -18.71 -29.26 36.92
CA LEU A 51 -18.29 -28.40 35.81
C LEU A 51 -19.02 -27.05 35.84
N GLN A 52 -20.35 -27.06 36.05
CA GLN A 52 -21.13 -25.82 36.15
C GLN A 52 -20.70 -24.97 37.34
N GLN A 53 -20.48 -25.59 38.50
CA GLN A 53 -20.04 -24.89 39.70
C GLN A 53 -18.65 -24.28 39.50
N TRP A 54 -17.68 -25.10 39.05
CA TRP A 54 -16.31 -24.65 38.84
C TRP A 54 -16.25 -23.51 37.81
N LEU A 55 -16.89 -23.65 36.65
CA LEU A 55 -16.92 -22.58 35.65
C LEU A 55 -17.62 -21.32 36.19
N SER A 56 -18.73 -21.46 36.93
CA SER A 56 -19.43 -20.30 37.49
C SER A 56 -18.59 -19.54 38.52
N GLU A 57 -17.77 -20.24 39.29
CA GLU A 57 -16.82 -19.64 40.22
C GLU A 57 -15.71 -18.88 39.48
N GLN A 58 -15.14 -19.46 38.41
CA GLN A 58 -14.09 -18.81 37.62
C GLN A 58 -14.59 -17.61 36.82
N THR A 59 -15.74 -17.75 36.16
CA THR A 59 -16.29 -16.69 35.29
C THR A 59 -17.11 -15.67 36.07
N LYS A 60 -17.41 -15.91 37.35
CA LYS A 60 -18.34 -15.10 38.17
C LYS A 60 -19.72 -14.92 37.53
N THR A 61 -20.12 -15.83 36.65
CA THR A 61 -21.43 -15.84 35.96
C THR A 61 -22.11 -17.19 36.13
N LYS A 62 -23.43 -17.26 35.96
CA LYS A 62 -24.17 -18.51 36.12
C LYS A 62 -24.04 -19.38 34.85
N VAL A 63 -23.09 -20.32 34.86
CA VAL A 63 -22.82 -21.19 33.72
C VAL A 63 -23.83 -22.33 33.62
N THR A 64 -24.29 -22.60 32.39
CA THR A 64 -25.27 -23.65 32.11
C THR A 64 -24.71 -24.71 31.18
N VAL A 65 -24.99 -25.98 31.48
CA VAL A 65 -24.66 -27.13 30.64
C VAL A 65 -25.93 -27.95 30.46
N ALA A 66 -26.40 -28.17 29.23
CA ALA A 66 -27.62 -28.93 29.01
C ALA A 66 -27.42 -30.42 29.36
N GLU A 67 -26.37 -31.01 28.80
CA GLU A 67 -26.17 -32.46 28.87
C GLU A 67 -24.69 -32.83 29.00
N VAL A 68 -24.43 -33.83 29.86
CA VAL A 68 -23.15 -34.55 29.95
C VAL A 68 -23.48 -36.04 29.91
N ARG A 69 -22.80 -36.81 29.06
CA ARG A 69 -22.89 -38.27 29.07
C ARG A 69 -21.50 -38.89 29.09
N LEU A 70 -21.37 -39.96 29.86
CA LEU A 70 -20.17 -40.78 29.93
C LEU A 70 -20.53 -42.22 29.54
N ASN A 71 -19.89 -42.73 28.49
CA ASN A 71 -19.90 -44.14 28.16
C ASN A 71 -18.51 -44.71 28.47
N ILE A 72 -18.41 -45.44 29.58
CA ILE A 72 -17.14 -46.05 30.01
C ILE A 72 -16.71 -47.26 29.18
N PHE A 73 -17.61 -47.91 28.45
CA PHE A 73 -17.25 -49.05 27.60
C PHE A 73 -16.57 -48.58 26.32
N SER A 74 -17.05 -47.46 25.77
CA SER A 74 -16.41 -46.79 24.64
C SER A 74 -15.36 -45.74 25.07
N GLY A 75 -15.22 -45.48 26.38
CA GLY A 75 -14.37 -44.42 26.92
C GLY A 75 -14.76 -43.00 26.48
N LYS A 76 -16.00 -42.78 26.01
CA LYS A 76 -16.45 -41.51 25.43
C LYS A 76 -17.16 -40.65 26.48
N LEU A 77 -16.62 -39.49 26.78
CA LEU A 77 -17.27 -38.41 27.51
C LEU A 77 -17.67 -37.33 26.51
N PHE A 78 -18.93 -36.90 26.52
CA PHE A 78 -19.36 -35.75 25.72
C PHE A 78 -20.23 -34.79 26.52
N LEU A 79 -20.20 -33.53 26.10
CA LEU A 79 -21.01 -32.45 26.64
C LEU A 79 -21.76 -31.75 25.49
N ARG A 80 -22.97 -31.26 25.77
CA ARG A 80 -23.76 -30.47 24.81
C ARG A 80 -24.31 -29.19 25.44
N GLN A 81 -24.35 -28.15 24.63
CA GLN A 81 -24.89 -26.82 24.94
C GLN A 81 -24.35 -26.29 26.28
N LEU A 82 -23.04 -26.04 26.32
CA LEU A 82 -22.42 -25.22 27.35
C LEU A 82 -22.63 -23.75 26.98
N HIS A 83 -23.13 -22.96 27.92
CA HIS A 83 -23.33 -21.52 27.75
C HIS A 83 -22.79 -20.79 28.96
N ILE A 84 -21.88 -19.86 28.70
CA ILE A 84 -21.23 -18.97 29.67
C ILE A 84 -21.73 -17.56 29.38
N PRO A 85 -22.66 -17.04 30.21
CA PRO A 85 -23.14 -15.67 30.05
C PRO A 85 -22.02 -14.65 30.21
N PRO A 86 -22.11 -13.49 29.53
CA PRO A 86 -21.19 -12.39 29.73
C PRO A 86 -21.31 -11.81 31.14
N GLN A 87 -20.27 -11.12 31.62
CA GLN A 87 -20.35 -10.38 32.89
C GLN A 87 -21.10 -9.06 32.70
N ASN A 88 -20.89 -8.38 31.57
CA ASN A 88 -21.54 -7.12 31.24
C ASN A 88 -22.50 -7.26 30.04
N ARG A 89 -23.54 -6.42 29.99
CA ARG A 89 -24.51 -6.45 28.87
C ARG A 89 -23.93 -6.08 27.51
N SER A 90 -22.76 -5.44 27.47
CA SER A 90 -22.04 -5.08 26.24
C SER A 90 -21.19 -6.23 25.68
N GLU A 91 -20.99 -7.30 26.44
CA GLU A 91 -20.14 -8.44 26.05
C GLU A 91 -20.97 -9.55 25.40
N GLN A 92 -20.34 -10.32 24.51
CA GLN A 92 -20.96 -11.50 23.90
C GLN A 92 -20.79 -12.72 24.82
N ALA A 93 -21.78 -13.61 24.81
CA ALA A 93 -21.71 -14.85 25.57
C ALA A 93 -20.80 -15.87 24.88
N SER A 94 -20.00 -16.58 25.66
CA SER A 94 -19.32 -17.78 25.15
C SER A 94 -20.26 -18.97 25.16
N SER A 95 -20.18 -19.81 24.14
CA SER A 95 -21.00 -21.00 24.01
C SER A 95 -20.26 -22.13 23.33
N LEU A 96 -20.73 -23.36 23.56
CA LEU A 96 -20.19 -24.56 22.96
C LEU A 96 -21.34 -25.55 22.73
N GLU A 97 -21.61 -25.86 21.46
CA GLU A 97 -22.70 -26.77 21.11
C GLU A 97 -22.36 -28.22 21.44
N TYR A 98 -21.17 -28.68 21.08
CA TYR A 98 -20.74 -30.06 21.28
C TYR A 98 -19.23 -30.16 21.54
N ALA A 99 -18.86 -30.88 22.59
CA ALA A 99 -17.50 -31.37 22.74
C ALA A 99 -17.48 -32.82 23.20
N SER A 100 -16.46 -33.56 22.77
CA SER A 100 -16.22 -34.92 23.25
C SER A 100 -14.75 -35.26 23.35
N ILE A 101 -14.44 -36.13 24.30
CA ILE A 101 -13.16 -36.80 24.44
C ILE A 101 -13.41 -38.31 24.50
N THR A 102 -12.65 -39.06 23.72
CA THR A 102 -12.71 -40.53 23.69
C THR A 102 -11.38 -41.10 24.16
N ILE A 103 -11.38 -41.77 25.30
CA ILE A 103 -10.20 -42.41 25.89
C ILE A 103 -10.16 -43.87 25.45
N ASP A 104 -8.99 -44.37 25.05
CA ASP A 104 -8.80 -45.81 24.81
C ASP A 104 -8.75 -46.56 26.14
N MET A 105 -9.86 -47.23 26.46
CA MET A 105 -10.00 -47.98 27.71
C MET A 105 -9.03 -49.16 27.80
N LYS A 106 -8.58 -49.75 26.68
CA LYS A 106 -7.59 -50.84 26.71
C LYS A 106 -6.21 -50.31 27.08
N ALA A 107 -5.82 -49.18 26.50
CA ALA A 107 -4.56 -48.51 26.81
C ALA A 107 -4.54 -48.03 28.28
N LEU A 108 -5.66 -47.52 28.79
CA LEU A 108 -5.77 -47.08 30.18
C LEU A 108 -5.56 -48.22 31.18
N ILE A 109 -6.05 -49.42 30.89
CA ILE A 109 -5.80 -50.64 31.69
C ILE A 109 -4.30 -51.00 31.68
N GLN A 110 -3.60 -50.70 30.59
CA GLN A 110 -2.15 -50.86 30.43
C GLN A 110 -1.35 -49.68 31.00
N GLN A 111 -1.98 -48.79 31.77
CA GLN A 111 -1.37 -47.60 32.38
C GLN A 111 -0.83 -46.57 31.36
N GLN A 112 -1.41 -46.56 30.15
CA GLN A 112 -1.09 -45.57 29.11
C GLN A 112 -2.26 -44.60 28.92
N ILE A 113 -1.97 -43.31 28.78
CA ILE A 113 -2.97 -42.30 28.46
C ILE A 113 -3.03 -42.13 26.94
N VAL A 114 -4.00 -42.80 26.32
CA VAL A 114 -4.27 -42.71 24.88
C VAL A 114 -5.66 -42.12 24.67
N VAL A 115 -5.72 -40.98 24.00
CA VAL A 115 -6.94 -40.30 23.57
C VAL A 115 -7.16 -40.60 22.10
N SER A 116 -8.24 -41.32 21.79
CA SER A 116 -8.59 -41.67 20.41
C SER A 116 -9.07 -40.47 19.61
N GLU A 117 -9.87 -39.59 20.22
CA GLU A 117 -10.40 -38.41 19.54
C GLU A 117 -10.78 -37.32 20.54
N ILE A 118 -10.44 -36.07 20.22
CA ILE A 118 -10.99 -34.86 20.83
C ILE A 118 -11.77 -34.12 19.74
N THR A 119 -12.98 -33.68 20.05
CA THR A 119 -13.82 -32.91 19.12
C THR A 119 -14.39 -31.70 19.83
N LEU A 120 -14.30 -30.55 19.19
CA LEU A 120 -14.94 -29.29 19.57
C LEU A 120 -15.69 -28.75 18.35
N SER A 121 -17.01 -28.75 18.38
CA SER A 121 -17.84 -28.34 17.25
C SER A 121 -18.76 -27.18 17.64
N HIS A 122 -18.81 -26.14 16.79
CA HIS A 122 -19.63 -24.94 16.93
C HIS A 122 -19.45 -24.26 18.30
N ALA A 123 -18.20 -23.88 18.58
CA ALA A 123 -17.86 -23.10 19.77
C ALA A 123 -17.81 -21.61 19.42
N ASN A 124 -18.36 -20.75 20.28
CA ASN A 124 -18.15 -19.31 20.23
C ASN A 124 -17.40 -18.90 21.51
N ILE A 125 -16.18 -18.41 21.37
CA ILE A 125 -15.28 -18.09 22.47
C ILE A 125 -14.93 -16.61 22.38
N THR A 126 -15.28 -15.83 23.39
CA THR A 126 -14.87 -14.43 23.50
C THR A 126 -13.49 -14.32 24.15
N ILE A 127 -12.60 -13.55 23.54
CA ILE A 127 -11.26 -13.22 24.01
C ILE A 127 -11.19 -11.71 24.17
N GLU A 128 -10.91 -11.24 25.39
CA GLU A 128 -10.85 -9.81 25.71
C GLU A 128 -9.50 -9.50 26.33
N GLN A 129 -8.81 -8.50 25.80
CA GLN A 129 -7.50 -8.11 26.28
C GLN A 129 -7.52 -6.65 26.72
N THR A 130 -7.14 -6.41 27.98
CA THR A 130 -6.76 -5.10 28.53
C THR A 130 -5.26 -5.07 28.80
N SER A 131 -4.71 -3.93 29.23
CA SER A 131 -3.28 -3.78 29.55
C SER A 131 -2.76 -4.80 30.58
N ASP A 132 -3.62 -5.19 31.54
CA ASP A 132 -3.20 -5.95 32.72
C ASP A 132 -3.85 -7.35 32.79
N GLN A 133 -4.82 -7.64 31.91
CA GLN A 133 -5.63 -8.85 32.00
C GLN A 133 -6.10 -9.35 30.64
N LEU A 134 -5.87 -10.64 30.38
CA LEU A 134 -6.48 -11.37 29.27
C LEU A 134 -7.66 -12.16 29.82
N ARG A 135 -8.80 -12.17 29.14
CA ARG A 135 -9.97 -12.97 29.51
C ARG A 135 -10.32 -13.88 28.35
N ILE A 136 -10.35 -15.19 28.58
CA ILE A 136 -10.76 -16.18 27.57
C ILE A 136 -12.01 -16.88 28.06
N ALA A 137 -13.11 -16.78 27.31
CA ALA A 137 -14.44 -17.26 27.72
C ALA A 137 -14.87 -16.77 29.11
N GLY A 138 -14.52 -15.52 29.46
CA GLY A 138 -14.81 -14.93 30.76
C GLY A 138 -13.91 -15.39 31.91
N ILE A 139 -12.94 -16.27 31.65
CA ILE A 139 -11.93 -16.71 32.62
C ILE A 139 -10.75 -15.74 32.58
N PRO A 140 -10.41 -15.06 33.69
CA PRO A 140 -9.26 -14.17 33.74
C PRO A 140 -7.95 -14.97 33.75
N ILE A 141 -7.08 -14.65 32.79
CA ILE A 141 -5.71 -15.13 32.69
C ILE A 141 -4.80 -13.95 33.05
N PRO A 142 -4.08 -14.01 34.19
CA PRO A 142 -3.11 -12.97 34.53
C PRO A 142 -1.99 -12.96 33.49
N ILE A 143 -1.67 -11.79 32.94
CA ILE A 143 -0.52 -11.61 32.07
C ILE A 143 0.67 -11.36 33.01
N PRO A 144 1.64 -12.29 33.14
CA PRO A 144 2.79 -12.06 34.00
C PRO A 144 3.55 -10.81 33.50
N PRO A 145 4.06 -9.96 34.42
CA PRO A 145 4.89 -8.82 34.02
C PRO A 145 6.13 -9.32 33.25
N PRO A 146 6.68 -8.52 32.32
CA PRO A 146 7.92 -8.88 31.64
C PRO A 146 8.98 -9.23 32.68
N VAL A 147 9.43 -10.48 32.66
CA VAL A 147 10.41 -10.98 33.61
C VAL A 147 11.75 -10.37 33.24
N ASP A 148 12.35 -9.67 34.20
CA ASP A 148 13.74 -9.22 34.10
C ASP A 148 14.62 -10.47 33.93
N SER A 149 15.31 -10.61 32.81
CA SER A 149 16.02 -11.84 32.36
C SER A 149 17.20 -12.28 33.24
N THR A 150 17.26 -11.84 34.49
CA THR A 150 18.39 -12.07 35.42
C THR A 150 18.17 -13.23 36.40
N VAL A 151 16.98 -13.87 36.40
CA VAL A 151 16.74 -15.06 37.22
C VAL A 151 16.84 -16.31 36.35
N GLU A 152 18.03 -16.91 36.39
CA GLU A 152 18.30 -18.22 35.79
C GLU A 152 17.41 -19.27 36.48
N PRO A 153 16.53 -19.99 35.76
CA PRO A 153 15.72 -21.04 36.35
C PRO A 153 16.66 -22.19 36.76
N THR A 154 16.83 -22.40 38.06
CA THR A 154 17.47 -23.60 38.60
C THR A 154 16.73 -24.85 38.09
N PRO A 155 17.41 -25.80 37.41
CA PRO A 155 16.77 -27.03 36.98
C PRO A 155 16.42 -27.88 38.20
N ASP A 156 15.13 -28.07 38.46
CA ASP A 156 14.65 -29.07 39.42
C ASP A 156 15.07 -30.46 38.92
N THR A 157 16.10 -31.02 39.55
CA THR A 157 16.71 -32.32 39.17
C THR A 157 15.85 -33.53 39.60
N ASN A 158 14.58 -33.33 39.92
CA ASN A 158 13.63 -34.36 40.35
C ASN A 158 12.36 -34.39 39.47
N ALA A 159 12.47 -34.11 38.17
CA ALA A 159 11.39 -34.36 37.22
C ALA A 159 11.31 -35.87 36.92
N SER A 160 10.44 -36.56 37.69
CA SER A 160 9.92 -37.88 37.35
C SER A 160 9.50 -37.93 35.88
N ASN A 161 9.92 -38.99 35.17
CA ASN A 161 9.64 -39.32 33.77
C ASN A 161 8.29 -38.70 33.29
N PRO A 162 8.28 -37.79 32.30
CA PRO A 162 7.05 -37.10 31.91
C PRO A 162 6.02 -38.13 31.42
N LEU A 163 4.79 -37.99 31.91
CA LEU A 163 3.68 -38.87 31.54
C LEU A 163 3.49 -38.83 30.01
N ALA A 164 3.72 -39.97 29.36
CA ALA A 164 3.54 -40.13 27.92
C ALA A 164 2.05 -40.02 27.56
N VAL A 165 1.69 -39.04 26.72
CA VAL A 165 0.33 -38.82 26.24
C VAL A 165 0.30 -39.02 24.73
N THR A 166 -0.65 -39.82 24.27
CA THR A 166 -0.93 -39.99 22.83
C THR A 166 -2.34 -39.49 22.52
N VAL A 167 -2.48 -38.65 21.50
CA VAL A 167 -3.77 -38.19 20.96
C VAL A 167 -3.81 -38.50 19.47
N HIS A 168 -4.68 -39.42 19.05
CA HIS A 168 -4.75 -39.81 17.64
C HIS A 168 -5.35 -38.71 16.75
N THR A 169 -6.37 -37.99 17.23
CA THR A 169 -7.02 -36.93 16.44
C THR A 169 -7.61 -35.84 17.34
N ILE A 170 -7.40 -34.58 16.95
CA ILE A 170 -8.14 -33.41 17.45
C ILE A 170 -8.88 -32.79 16.27
N LYS A 171 -10.19 -32.58 16.42
CA LYS A 171 -11.05 -31.89 15.44
C LYS A 171 -11.62 -30.63 16.08
N LEU A 172 -11.37 -29.50 15.43
CA LEU A 172 -12.03 -28.24 15.69
C LEU A 172 -12.92 -27.97 14.48
N GLU A 173 -14.22 -27.85 14.68
CA GLU A 173 -15.21 -27.64 13.60
C GLU A 173 -15.98 -26.37 13.91
N SER A 174 -15.82 -25.34 13.07
CA SER A 174 -16.50 -24.05 13.21
C SER A 174 -16.33 -23.43 14.61
N VAL A 175 -15.08 -23.33 15.08
CA VAL A 175 -14.74 -22.69 16.35
C VAL A 175 -14.53 -21.19 16.11
N ALA A 176 -15.52 -20.36 16.46
CA ALA A 176 -15.46 -18.92 16.36
C ALA A 176 -14.79 -18.29 17.59
N LEU A 177 -13.65 -17.63 17.37
CA LEU A 177 -13.00 -16.75 18.34
C LEU A 177 -13.39 -15.31 18.05
N HIS A 178 -13.90 -14.62 19.07
CA HIS A 178 -14.23 -13.20 19.02
C HIS A 178 -13.18 -12.45 19.83
N TYR A 179 -12.18 -11.87 19.16
CA TYR A 179 -11.12 -11.10 19.80
C TYR A 179 -11.50 -9.64 19.89
N ARG A 180 -11.32 -9.05 21.08
CA ARG A 180 -11.59 -7.64 21.34
C ARG A 180 -10.51 -7.03 22.23
N ASN A 181 -9.96 -5.90 21.80
CA ASN A 181 -9.20 -4.96 22.63
C ASN A 181 -9.67 -3.52 22.34
N ASP A 182 -8.94 -2.50 22.81
CA ASP A 182 -9.32 -1.10 22.61
C ASP A 182 -9.26 -0.64 21.14
N GLU A 183 -8.53 -1.36 20.28
CA GLU A 183 -8.24 -0.97 18.88
C GLU A 183 -8.85 -1.92 17.85
N ILE A 184 -9.14 -3.17 18.23
CA ILE A 184 -9.42 -4.30 17.35
C ILE A 184 -10.66 -5.03 17.84
N ASN A 185 -11.57 -5.30 16.90
CA ASN A 185 -12.70 -6.20 17.10
C ASN A 185 -12.79 -7.14 15.89
N SER A 186 -12.38 -8.40 16.07
CA SER A 186 -12.29 -9.37 14.98
C SER A 186 -12.93 -10.70 15.34
N LYS A 187 -13.53 -11.35 14.33
CA LYS A 187 -14.06 -12.71 14.41
C LYS A 187 -13.20 -13.62 13.55
N ILE A 188 -12.62 -14.64 14.16
CA ILE A 188 -11.81 -15.66 13.50
C ILE A 188 -12.55 -16.98 13.65
N VAL A 189 -12.90 -17.64 12.55
CA VAL A 189 -13.51 -18.98 12.59
C VAL A 189 -12.44 -20.02 12.24
N ILE A 190 -12.27 -21.01 13.12
CA ILE A 190 -11.21 -22.01 13.03
C ILE A 190 -11.83 -23.37 12.73
N ASP A 191 -11.33 -23.99 11.66
CA ASP A 191 -11.51 -25.40 11.36
C ASP A 191 -10.14 -26.06 11.36
N SER A 192 -9.95 -27.10 12.18
CA SER A 192 -8.65 -27.76 12.29
C SER A 192 -8.79 -29.26 12.49
N LYS A 193 -7.85 -29.99 11.90
CA LYS A 193 -7.69 -31.43 12.10
C LYS A 193 -6.22 -31.73 12.35
N ILE A 194 -5.92 -32.11 13.59
CA ILE A 194 -4.58 -32.51 14.03
C ILE A 194 -4.58 -34.02 14.21
N LYS A 195 -3.56 -34.72 13.73
CA LYS A 195 -3.43 -36.17 13.88
C LYS A 195 -2.08 -36.59 14.46
N ASN A 196 -2.08 -37.72 15.17
CA ASN A 196 -0.88 -38.43 15.62
C ASN A 196 0.01 -37.67 16.63
N ILE A 197 -0.59 -36.96 17.58
CA ILE A 197 0.17 -36.32 18.65
C ILE A 197 0.70 -37.39 19.60
N LYS A 198 2.03 -37.51 19.76
CA LYS A 198 2.67 -38.46 20.67
C LYS A 198 3.81 -37.80 21.40
N THR A 199 3.64 -37.49 22.69
CA THR A 199 4.69 -36.79 23.46
C THR A 199 5.91 -37.68 23.73
N ALA A 200 5.75 -39.01 23.74
CA ALA A 200 6.83 -39.97 23.96
C ALA A 200 7.54 -40.42 22.67
N ALA A 201 7.07 -39.98 21.49
CA ALA A 201 7.71 -40.25 20.20
C ALA A 201 8.15 -38.92 19.57
N PRO A 202 9.19 -38.26 20.12
CA PRO A 202 9.52 -36.87 19.81
C PRO A 202 9.78 -36.59 18.32
N ASN A 203 10.26 -37.60 17.59
CA ASN A 203 10.60 -37.48 16.17
C ASN A 203 9.44 -37.85 15.22
N GLU A 204 8.31 -38.35 15.72
CA GLU A 204 7.17 -38.71 14.87
C GLU A 204 6.40 -37.46 14.42
N ALA A 205 6.06 -37.40 13.14
CA ALA A 205 5.39 -36.25 12.56
C ALA A 205 3.91 -36.15 12.98
N ILE A 206 3.47 -34.94 13.30
CA ILE A 206 2.08 -34.58 13.53
C ILE A 206 1.54 -33.95 12.25
N HIS A 207 0.48 -34.52 11.69
CA HIS A 207 -0.17 -33.90 10.53
C HIS A 207 -1.15 -32.83 11.00
N LEU A 208 -0.95 -31.59 10.57
CA LEU A 208 -1.83 -30.45 10.83
C LEU A 208 -2.51 -30.03 9.53
N ALA A 209 -3.84 -30.02 9.54
CA ALA A 209 -4.64 -29.25 8.59
C ALA A 209 -5.37 -28.15 9.37
N LEU A 210 -5.17 -26.91 8.98
CA LEU A 210 -5.74 -25.72 9.61
C LEU A 210 -6.38 -24.85 8.53
N SER A 211 -7.61 -24.40 8.77
CA SER A 211 -8.29 -23.35 8.01
C SER A 211 -8.78 -22.29 9.01
N LEU A 212 -8.45 -21.04 8.72
CA LEU A 212 -8.85 -19.85 9.47
C LEU A 212 -9.63 -18.94 8.53
N ASN A 213 -10.88 -18.65 8.88
CA ASN A 213 -11.71 -17.69 8.15
C ASN A 213 -11.71 -16.36 8.91
N ILE A 214 -11.17 -15.31 8.30
CA ILE A 214 -11.00 -13.97 8.89
C ILE A 214 -11.54 -12.93 7.90
N ASP A 215 -12.56 -12.19 8.30
CA ASP A 215 -13.19 -11.13 7.48
C ASP A 215 -13.41 -11.51 6.00
N LYS A 216 -14.02 -12.68 5.77
CA LYS A 216 -14.31 -13.31 4.45
C LYS A 216 -13.09 -13.85 3.68
N GLY A 217 -11.88 -13.65 4.17
CA GLY A 217 -10.69 -14.34 3.67
C GLY A 217 -10.46 -15.67 4.36
N GLU A 218 -9.73 -16.57 3.70
CA GLU A 218 -9.35 -17.88 4.22
C GLU A 218 -7.81 -18.01 4.27
N ILE A 219 -7.29 -18.44 5.41
CA ILE A 219 -5.88 -18.83 5.58
C ILE A 219 -5.85 -20.33 5.85
N ARG A 220 -5.16 -21.09 5.02
CA ARG A 220 -5.03 -22.53 5.16
C ARG A 220 -3.57 -22.94 5.31
N TYR A 221 -3.31 -23.83 6.24
CA TYR A 221 -2.04 -24.52 6.37
C TYR A 221 -2.27 -26.03 6.33
N GLN A 222 -1.50 -26.73 5.51
CA GLN A 222 -1.49 -28.19 5.47
C GLN A 222 -0.05 -28.70 5.47
N GLY A 223 0.32 -29.45 6.49
CA GLY A 223 1.71 -29.84 6.67
C GLY A 223 1.95 -30.85 7.79
N GLU A 224 3.23 -31.11 8.03
CA GLU A 224 3.71 -31.92 9.13
C GLU A 224 4.51 -31.06 10.12
N LEU A 225 4.36 -31.38 11.39
CA LEU A 225 5.03 -30.71 12.50
C LEU A 225 5.79 -31.74 13.33
N HIS A 226 6.96 -31.36 13.82
CA HIS A 226 7.75 -32.14 14.77
C HIS A 226 7.95 -31.33 16.06
N PRO A 227 6.89 -30.94 16.79
CA PRO A 227 7.00 -29.98 17.90
C PRO A 227 7.71 -30.54 19.14
N PHE A 228 7.88 -31.87 19.22
CA PHE A 228 8.51 -32.56 20.34
C PHE A 228 9.93 -33.04 20.03
N ALA A 229 10.42 -32.86 18.79
CA ALA A 229 11.78 -33.22 18.43
C ALA A 229 12.78 -32.36 19.22
N ALA A 230 14.03 -32.82 19.34
CA ALA A 230 15.08 -32.05 20.00
C ALA A 230 15.25 -30.64 19.40
N THR A 231 14.97 -30.52 18.10
CA THR A 231 14.79 -29.24 17.40
C THR A 231 13.42 -29.26 16.75
N PRO A 232 12.43 -28.52 17.30
CA PRO A 232 11.11 -28.43 16.69
C PRO A 232 11.19 -28.01 15.22
N ALA A 233 10.43 -28.67 14.35
CA ALA A 233 10.46 -28.41 12.92
C ALA A 233 9.07 -28.47 12.30
N PHE A 234 8.93 -27.90 11.11
CA PHE A 234 7.67 -27.89 10.35
C PHE A 234 7.94 -27.91 8.85
N ASN A 235 7.00 -28.47 8.09
CA ASN A 235 6.96 -28.42 6.63
C ASN A 235 5.50 -28.39 6.16
N GLY A 236 5.17 -27.64 5.12
CA GLY A 236 3.81 -27.62 4.61
C GLY A 236 3.54 -26.58 3.55
N GLU A 237 2.28 -26.52 3.13
CA GLU A 237 1.75 -25.52 2.22
C GLU A 237 0.91 -24.50 2.99
N LEU A 238 1.13 -23.22 2.70
CA LEU A 238 0.36 -22.08 3.20
C LEU A 238 -0.40 -21.45 2.03
N THR A 239 -1.72 -21.36 2.14
CA THR A 239 -2.58 -20.63 1.20
C THR A 239 -3.30 -19.50 1.92
N ILE A 240 -3.34 -18.32 1.33
CA ILE A 240 -4.19 -17.20 1.74
C ILE A 240 -5.06 -16.87 0.52
N ASP A 241 -6.38 -16.98 0.65
CA ASP A 241 -7.35 -16.61 -0.38
C ASP A 241 -8.20 -15.43 0.12
N LYS A 242 -8.16 -14.33 -0.62
CA LYS A 242 -8.97 -13.13 -0.43
C LYS A 242 -8.94 -12.52 0.99
N LEU A 243 -7.77 -12.48 1.63
CA LEU A 243 -7.66 -11.83 2.94
C LEU A 243 -7.77 -10.31 2.78
N ASN A 244 -8.82 -9.72 3.38
CA ASN A 244 -9.02 -8.27 3.38
C ASN A 244 -8.05 -7.59 4.35
N LEU A 245 -7.01 -6.95 3.80
CA LEU A 245 -6.00 -6.24 4.60
C LEU A 245 -6.51 -4.91 5.17
N ALA A 246 -7.62 -4.36 4.64
CA ALA A 246 -8.23 -3.16 5.22
C ALA A 246 -8.70 -3.39 6.67
N ALA A 247 -9.03 -4.64 7.04
CA ALA A 247 -9.36 -5.03 8.42
C ALA A 247 -8.18 -4.89 9.39
N PHE A 248 -6.96 -4.77 8.86
CA PHE A 248 -5.72 -4.61 9.62
C PHE A 248 -5.15 -3.19 9.51
N ALA A 249 -5.92 -2.23 8.98
CA ALA A 249 -5.47 -0.84 8.84
C ALA A 249 -5.08 -0.19 10.18
N SER A 250 -5.63 -0.64 11.32
CA SER A 250 -5.23 -0.19 12.66
C SER A 250 -3.78 -0.49 13.01
N PHE A 251 -3.15 -1.47 12.36
CA PHE A 251 -1.74 -1.81 12.54
C PHE A 251 -0.80 -0.95 11.68
N VAL A 252 -1.35 -0.18 10.74
CA VAL A 252 -0.58 0.78 9.95
C VAL A 252 -0.46 2.05 10.81
N PRO A 253 0.75 2.54 11.10
CA PRO A 253 0.94 3.80 11.82
C PRO A 253 0.09 4.90 11.20
N GLN A 254 -0.46 5.83 12.00
CA GLN A 254 -1.34 6.88 11.51
C GLN A 254 -0.73 7.57 10.30
N SER A 255 -1.36 7.36 9.15
CA SER A 255 -0.95 7.89 7.86
C SER A 255 -2.10 8.71 7.31
N ASP A 256 -1.79 9.69 6.46
CA ASP A 256 -2.78 10.54 5.81
C ASP A 256 -3.58 9.82 4.71
N PHE A 257 -3.64 8.49 4.78
CA PHE A 257 -4.27 7.63 3.79
C PHE A 257 -5.23 6.63 4.42
N ILE A 258 -6.32 6.35 3.71
CA ILE A 258 -7.31 5.33 4.07
C ILE A 258 -7.24 4.22 3.04
N ILE A 259 -7.03 2.99 3.50
CA ILE A 259 -7.11 1.78 2.68
C ILE A 259 -8.59 1.39 2.57
N LYS A 260 -9.25 1.74 1.45
CA LYS A 260 -10.65 1.37 1.19
C LYS A 260 -10.79 -0.10 0.87
N GLN A 261 -9.90 -0.60 0.00
CA GLN A 261 -9.86 -1.99 -0.42
C GLN A 261 -8.41 -2.41 -0.60
N LEU A 262 -8.09 -3.60 -0.12
CA LEU A 262 -6.81 -4.25 -0.33
C LEU A 262 -6.98 -5.73 -0.01
N THR A 263 -6.90 -6.59 -1.02
CA THR A 263 -7.09 -8.03 -0.85
C THR A 263 -5.78 -8.77 -1.11
N LEU A 264 -5.35 -9.62 -0.18
CA LEU A 264 -4.16 -10.45 -0.30
C LEU A 264 -4.52 -11.89 -0.73
N ASN A 265 -3.84 -12.36 -1.76
CA ASN A 265 -3.74 -13.77 -2.12
C ASN A 265 -2.28 -14.22 -2.03
N HIS A 266 -2.04 -15.39 -1.46
CA HIS A 266 -0.70 -15.94 -1.33
C HIS A 266 -0.75 -17.46 -1.39
N GLN A 267 0.26 -18.06 -2.00
CA GLN A 267 0.47 -19.51 -1.94
C GLN A 267 1.96 -19.79 -1.84
N SER A 268 2.37 -20.55 -0.83
CA SER A 268 3.76 -20.93 -0.64
C SER A 268 3.93 -22.31 -0.01
N ASN A 269 5.09 -22.90 -0.26
CA ASN A 269 5.63 -23.96 0.56
C ASN A 269 6.51 -23.34 1.64
N ILE A 270 6.36 -23.80 2.87
CA ILE A 270 7.12 -23.33 4.02
C ILE A 270 7.73 -24.52 4.75
N ASN A 271 9.00 -24.43 5.13
CA ASN A 271 9.68 -25.43 5.93
C ASN A 271 10.72 -24.78 6.83
N GLY A 272 10.94 -25.32 8.02
CA GLY A 272 11.90 -24.74 8.93
C GLY A 272 12.07 -25.48 10.24
N ALA A 273 13.00 -24.99 11.02
CA ALA A 273 13.31 -25.42 12.36
C ALA A 273 13.19 -24.22 13.32
N LEU A 274 12.74 -24.50 14.52
CA LEU A 274 12.55 -23.57 15.63
C LEU A 274 13.36 -24.08 16.82
N PRO A 275 14.70 -23.87 16.84
CA PRO A 275 15.54 -24.27 17.96
C PRO A 275 15.05 -23.67 19.28
N HIS A 276 15.23 -24.40 20.38
CA HIS A 276 14.91 -23.86 21.72
C HIS A 276 15.86 -22.74 22.12
N ASP A 277 17.11 -22.83 21.66
CA ASP A 277 18.21 -21.91 21.82
C ASP A 277 18.69 -21.43 20.44
N GLY A 278 18.35 -20.19 20.08
CA GLY A 278 18.78 -19.55 18.83
C GLY A 278 17.64 -18.97 17.99
N ALA A 279 18.00 -18.36 16.86
CA ALA A 279 17.04 -17.76 15.94
C ALA A 279 16.29 -18.84 15.14
N PRO A 280 14.99 -18.63 14.84
CA PRO A 280 14.26 -19.52 13.96
C PRO A 280 14.88 -19.51 12.56
N GLN A 281 14.89 -20.66 11.89
CA GLN A 281 15.39 -20.80 10.53
C GLN A 281 14.31 -21.43 9.66
N PHE A 282 13.89 -20.73 8.61
CA PHE A 282 12.87 -21.26 7.71
C PHE A 282 13.06 -20.77 6.28
N ASN A 283 12.62 -21.62 5.35
CA ASN A 283 12.51 -21.32 3.94
C ASN A 283 11.03 -21.21 3.58
N LEU A 284 10.69 -20.16 2.83
CA LEU A 284 9.38 -19.97 2.23
C LEU A 284 9.56 -19.74 0.74
N THR A 285 8.86 -20.48 -0.11
CA THR A 285 8.90 -20.32 -1.57
C THR A 285 7.48 -20.31 -2.12
N GLY A 286 7.10 -19.26 -2.84
CA GLY A 286 5.72 -19.11 -3.30
C GLY A 286 5.48 -17.96 -4.26
N SER A 287 4.23 -17.53 -4.34
CA SER A 287 3.79 -16.36 -5.10
C SER A 287 2.76 -15.57 -4.30
N THR A 288 2.66 -14.27 -4.59
CA THR A 288 1.79 -13.34 -3.85
C THR A 288 1.11 -12.39 -4.83
N SER A 289 -0.16 -12.08 -4.61
CA SER A 289 -0.82 -10.96 -5.28
C SER A 289 -1.62 -10.12 -4.30
N LEU A 290 -1.51 -8.81 -4.45
CA LEU A 290 -2.42 -7.84 -3.87
C LEU A 290 -3.40 -7.42 -4.97
N ASN A 291 -4.69 -7.43 -4.68
CA ASN A 291 -5.74 -7.15 -5.64
C ASN A 291 -6.71 -6.11 -5.10
N ASN A 292 -7.39 -5.41 -6.01
CA ASN A 292 -8.40 -4.39 -5.69
C ASN A 292 -7.85 -3.33 -4.74
N ILE A 293 -6.69 -2.75 -5.08
CA ILE A 293 -6.04 -1.75 -4.23
C ILE A 293 -6.70 -0.41 -4.48
N ASP A 294 -7.28 0.18 -3.44
CA ASP A 294 -7.86 1.52 -3.45
C ASP A 294 -7.45 2.24 -2.18
N ILE A 295 -6.47 3.14 -2.33
CA ILE A 295 -5.92 3.98 -1.29
C ILE A 295 -6.29 5.42 -1.63
N VAL A 296 -6.93 6.10 -0.67
CA VAL A 296 -7.36 7.48 -0.82
C VAL A 296 -6.72 8.37 0.24
N ALA A 297 -6.61 9.66 -0.06
CA ALA A 297 -6.19 10.65 0.93
C ALA A 297 -7.28 10.86 1.99
N THR A 298 -6.87 10.97 3.26
CA THR A 298 -7.78 11.15 4.40
C THR A 298 -8.52 12.48 4.35
N LEU A 299 -7.88 13.55 3.86
CA LEU A 299 -8.41 14.92 3.92
C LEU A 299 -9.62 15.15 3.01
N ASN A 300 -9.55 14.66 1.78
CA ASN A 300 -10.52 14.96 0.72
C ASN A 300 -11.13 13.70 0.09
N ASN A 301 -10.70 12.49 0.49
CA ASN A 301 -11.15 11.21 -0.05
C ASN A 301 -10.84 11.01 -1.55
N ASP A 302 -9.91 11.81 -2.09
CA ASP A 302 -9.45 11.68 -3.48
C ASP A 302 -8.58 10.44 -3.64
N THR A 303 -8.64 9.83 -4.82
CA THR A 303 -7.82 8.67 -5.16
C THR A 303 -6.34 9.06 -5.15
N TYR A 304 -5.60 8.45 -4.23
CA TYR A 304 -4.15 8.61 -4.11
C TYR A 304 -3.44 7.53 -4.92
N LEU A 305 -3.83 6.28 -4.73
CA LEU A 305 -3.32 5.13 -5.46
C LEU A 305 -4.44 4.12 -5.65
N LYS A 306 -4.70 3.78 -6.91
CA LYS A 306 -5.59 2.69 -7.28
C LYS A 306 -4.87 1.78 -8.26
N THR A 307 -4.99 0.48 -8.08
CA THR A 307 -4.43 -0.51 -9.03
C THR A 307 -5.24 -1.79 -9.00
N THR A 308 -5.39 -2.42 -10.16
CA THR A 308 -6.08 -3.72 -10.28
C THR A 308 -5.34 -4.79 -9.50
N ALA A 309 -4.02 -4.86 -9.65
CA ALA A 309 -3.19 -5.86 -9.02
C ALA A 309 -1.73 -5.44 -8.89
N ILE A 310 -1.10 -5.87 -7.79
CA ILE A 310 0.35 -5.97 -7.64
C ILE A 310 0.67 -7.45 -7.50
N THR A 311 1.39 -8.03 -8.45
CA THR A 311 1.73 -9.46 -8.45
C THR A 311 3.22 -9.66 -8.29
N ILE A 312 3.60 -10.59 -7.40
CA ILE A 312 4.96 -11.08 -7.21
C ILE A 312 4.95 -12.55 -7.63
N ASN A 313 5.47 -12.82 -8.83
CA ASN A 313 5.39 -14.15 -9.45
C ASN A 313 6.16 -15.22 -8.67
N HIS A 314 7.21 -14.81 -7.97
CA HIS A 314 8.04 -15.68 -7.15
C HIS A 314 8.56 -14.92 -5.93
N ILE A 315 8.37 -15.47 -4.74
CA ILE A 315 9.00 -15.00 -3.51
C ILE A 315 9.72 -16.16 -2.85
N GLU A 316 10.97 -15.93 -2.46
CA GLU A 316 11.79 -16.88 -1.72
C GLU A 316 12.37 -16.18 -0.50
N VAL A 317 12.08 -16.68 0.69
CA VAL A 317 12.61 -16.17 1.96
C VAL A 317 13.42 -17.28 2.60
N GLN A 318 14.72 -17.06 2.83
CA GLN A 318 15.55 -17.90 3.68
C GLN A 318 15.87 -17.12 4.95
N TYR A 319 14.95 -17.15 5.91
CA TYR A 319 15.07 -16.35 7.14
C TYR A 319 16.15 -16.92 8.06
N PRO A 320 16.99 -16.08 8.69
CA PRO A 320 16.97 -14.60 8.68
C PRO A 320 17.85 -13.96 7.57
N ALA A 321 18.44 -14.74 6.68
CA ALA A 321 19.52 -14.30 5.82
C ALA A 321 19.05 -13.56 4.55
N THR A 322 18.05 -14.09 3.82
CA THR A 322 17.73 -13.59 2.48
C THR A 322 16.23 -13.45 2.19
N ILE A 323 15.87 -12.48 1.36
CA ILE A 323 14.56 -12.33 0.71
C ILE A 323 14.78 -12.06 -0.77
N SER A 324 14.36 -12.99 -1.64
CA SER A 324 14.42 -12.82 -3.09
C SER A 324 13.02 -12.75 -3.67
N MET A 325 12.75 -11.68 -4.41
CA MET A 325 11.52 -11.47 -5.15
C MET A 325 11.81 -11.56 -6.65
N GLY A 326 10.94 -12.24 -7.37
CA GLY A 326 10.92 -12.28 -8.83
C GLY A 326 10.45 -10.97 -9.42
N ASP A 327 9.66 -11.05 -10.49
CA ASP A 327 9.07 -9.86 -11.11
C ASP A 327 7.91 -9.34 -10.25
N ILE A 328 7.97 -8.05 -9.94
CA ILE A 328 6.90 -7.28 -9.33
C ILE A 328 6.18 -6.54 -10.45
N VAL A 329 4.92 -6.90 -10.71
CA VAL A 329 4.12 -6.30 -11.77
C VAL A 329 2.96 -5.53 -11.15
N ILE A 330 2.84 -4.25 -11.51
CA ILE A 330 1.76 -3.35 -11.13
C ILE A 330 0.90 -3.10 -12.38
N SER A 331 -0.35 -3.57 -12.36
CA SER A 331 -1.27 -3.47 -13.49
C SER A 331 -2.30 -2.37 -13.30
N ASP A 332 -2.52 -1.56 -14.33
CA ASP A 332 -3.49 -0.46 -14.36
C ASP A 332 -3.35 0.49 -13.15
N LEU A 333 -2.12 0.97 -12.93
CA LEU A 333 -1.84 1.95 -11.88
C LEU A 333 -2.57 3.26 -12.20
N ASP A 334 -3.32 3.82 -11.26
CA ASP A 334 -3.86 5.16 -11.31
C ASP A 334 -3.44 5.87 -10.02
N ALA A 335 -2.43 6.72 -10.13
CA ALA A 335 -1.81 7.38 -8.98
C ALA A 335 -1.81 8.90 -9.14
N SER A 336 -1.93 9.59 -8.01
CA SER A 336 -1.88 11.05 -7.94
C SER A 336 -0.78 11.50 -6.98
N LEU A 337 0.13 12.34 -7.47
CA LEU A 337 1.17 12.97 -6.67
C LEU A 337 0.84 14.46 -6.53
N LEU A 338 0.72 14.93 -5.30
CA LEU A 338 0.43 16.32 -4.98
C LEU A 338 1.58 16.94 -4.19
N LYS A 339 2.03 18.10 -4.65
CA LYS A 339 2.95 18.99 -3.94
C LYS A 339 2.16 20.19 -3.44
N ASP A 340 2.21 20.43 -2.13
CA ASP A 340 1.45 21.50 -1.45
C ASP A 340 2.00 22.91 -1.75
N SER A 341 1.35 23.93 -1.20
CA SER A 341 1.75 25.34 -1.35
C SER A 341 3.11 25.65 -0.73
N GLU A 342 3.50 24.91 0.31
CA GLU A 342 4.79 25.02 0.99
C GLU A 342 5.91 24.30 0.23
N GLY A 343 5.54 23.50 -0.77
CA GLY A 343 6.41 22.76 -1.65
C GLY A 343 6.80 21.36 -1.17
N ASN A 344 6.11 20.82 -0.17
CA ASN A 344 6.26 19.44 0.28
C ASN A 344 5.43 18.48 -0.58
N LEU A 345 5.97 17.28 -0.81
CA LEU A 345 5.18 16.19 -1.37
C LEU A 345 4.30 15.59 -0.27
N LEU A 346 3.00 15.43 -0.55
CA LEU A 346 2.03 14.76 0.34
C LEU A 346 2.22 13.23 0.38
N THR A 347 3.46 12.79 0.49
CA THR A 347 3.89 11.40 0.68
C THR A 347 4.50 11.19 2.07
N LYS A 348 4.81 12.27 2.79
CA LYS A 348 5.30 12.20 4.17
C LYS A 348 4.13 11.90 5.09
N ALA A 349 4.05 10.65 5.55
CA ALA A 349 3.50 10.39 6.88
C ALA A 349 4.33 11.24 7.85
N GLN A 350 3.80 12.37 8.29
CA GLN A 350 4.45 13.20 9.30
C GLN A 350 4.31 12.43 10.61
N PRO A 351 5.42 12.00 11.26
CA PRO A 351 5.32 11.40 12.57
C PRO A 351 4.87 12.48 13.56
N THR A 352 3.56 12.71 13.68
CA THR A 352 2.99 13.47 14.78
C THR A 352 2.95 12.54 15.98
N GLY A 353 4.05 12.51 16.72
CA GLY A 353 4.16 11.69 17.91
C GLY A 353 5.45 11.98 18.67
N ASP A 354 5.40 12.99 19.53
CA ASP A 354 6.33 13.22 20.65
C ASP A 354 6.30 12.09 21.71
N ASN A 355 5.91 10.87 21.33
CA ASN A 355 5.82 9.69 22.20
C ASN A 355 6.41 8.46 21.50
N ILE A 356 7.66 8.55 21.07
CA ILE A 356 8.55 7.39 21.15
C ILE A 356 9.10 7.44 22.58
N PRO A 357 8.83 6.46 23.46
CA PRO A 357 9.57 6.38 24.70
C PRO A 357 11.03 6.16 24.34
N THR A 358 11.84 7.22 24.42
CA THR A 358 13.29 7.12 24.48
C THR A 358 13.66 6.57 25.85
N THR A 359 13.44 5.27 26.04
CA THR A 359 14.21 4.51 27.02
C THR A 359 15.63 4.40 26.50
N SER A 360 16.46 5.36 26.89
CA SER A 360 17.91 5.19 26.95
C SER A 360 18.22 4.09 27.96
N SER A 361 18.24 2.84 27.51
CA SER A 361 18.91 1.75 28.20
C SER A 361 20.32 1.63 27.62
N ASN A 362 21.25 2.29 28.29
CA ASN A 362 22.67 1.98 28.19
C ASN A 362 22.89 0.61 28.84
N THR A 363 22.87 -0.45 28.05
CA THR A 363 23.24 -1.81 28.46
C THR A 363 24.26 -2.35 27.47
N ALA A 364 25.31 -2.92 28.03
CA ALA A 364 26.58 -3.25 27.39
C ALA A 364 26.42 -4.02 26.07
N ALA A 365 27.28 -3.65 25.11
CA ALA A 365 27.55 -4.37 23.89
C ALA A 365 27.93 -5.83 24.21
N GLN A 366 26.99 -6.74 24.01
CA GLN A 366 27.28 -8.09 23.56
C GLN A 366 27.21 -8.06 22.04
N GLU A 367 28.28 -8.50 21.38
CA GLU A 367 28.35 -8.74 19.94
C GLU A 367 27.31 -9.80 19.56
N GLU A 368 26.08 -9.36 19.30
CA GLU A 368 25.10 -10.17 18.58
C GLU A 368 25.41 -10.06 17.09
N GLN A 369 25.51 -11.24 16.50
CA GLN A 369 25.91 -11.50 15.12
C GLN A 369 25.02 -10.69 14.16
N ASP A 370 25.57 -9.60 13.64
CA ASP A 370 24.96 -8.67 12.68
C ASP A 370 24.72 -9.38 11.33
N SER A 371 23.68 -10.23 11.26
CA SER A 371 23.19 -10.76 9.98
C SER A 371 22.35 -9.68 9.32
N THR A 372 23.01 -8.80 8.58
CA THR A 372 22.32 -7.86 7.69
C THR A 372 21.46 -8.65 6.70
N LEU A 373 20.13 -8.45 6.76
CA LEU A 373 19.17 -9.10 5.88
C LEU A 373 19.48 -8.70 4.42
N VAL A 374 19.78 -9.68 3.58
CA VAL A 374 20.02 -9.46 2.14
C VAL A 374 18.70 -9.57 1.38
N PHE A 375 18.36 -8.60 0.55
CA PHE A 375 17.18 -8.68 -0.30
C PHE A 375 17.51 -8.48 -1.78
N SER A 376 16.69 -9.08 -2.65
CA SER A 376 16.76 -8.86 -4.09
C SER A 376 15.39 -8.80 -4.75
N ILE A 377 15.28 -8.01 -5.82
CA ILE A 377 14.09 -7.90 -6.69
C ILE A 377 14.58 -8.15 -8.11
N ASN A 378 13.94 -9.04 -8.87
CA ASN A 378 14.35 -9.33 -10.25
C ASN A 378 14.01 -8.18 -11.21
N SER A 379 12.77 -7.69 -11.15
CA SER A 379 12.34 -6.50 -11.89
C SER A 379 11.09 -5.89 -11.26
N LEU A 380 10.86 -4.61 -11.53
CA LEU A 380 9.61 -3.90 -11.24
C LEU A 380 9.04 -3.37 -12.56
N LEU A 381 7.77 -3.71 -12.83
CA LEU A 381 7.06 -3.38 -14.05
C LEU A 381 5.77 -2.64 -13.73
N ILE A 382 5.50 -1.54 -14.43
CA ILE A 382 4.21 -0.85 -14.43
C ILE A 382 3.64 -0.97 -15.85
N GLU A 383 2.48 -1.61 -15.98
CA GLU A 383 1.88 -1.96 -17.27
C GLU A 383 0.35 -1.79 -17.29
N GLY A 384 -0.29 -2.10 -18.42
CA GLY A 384 -1.74 -1.92 -18.61
C GLY A 384 -2.11 -0.46 -18.89
N ASN A 385 -3.33 -0.07 -18.52
CA ASN A 385 -3.85 1.29 -18.68
C ASN A 385 -3.36 2.20 -17.54
N SER A 386 -2.06 2.18 -17.27
CA SER A 386 -1.46 2.91 -16.18
C SER A 386 -1.39 4.42 -16.47
N ALA A 387 -1.61 5.22 -15.43
CA ALA A 387 -1.62 6.67 -15.44
C ALA A 387 -1.00 7.23 -14.15
N LEU A 388 -0.34 8.38 -14.26
CA LEU A 388 0.16 9.15 -13.14
C LEU A 388 -0.24 10.61 -13.32
N ALA A 389 -1.03 11.16 -12.39
CA ALA A 389 -1.29 12.59 -12.30
C ALA A 389 -0.27 13.22 -11.35
N PHE A 390 0.32 14.35 -11.75
CA PHE A 390 1.14 15.17 -10.87
C PHE A 390 0.59 16.59 -10.82
N SER A 391 0.52 17.12 -9.61
CA SER A 391 -0.01 18.44 -9.33
C SER A 391 0.90 19.19 -8.36
N ASP A 392 1.23 20.44 -8.66
CA ASP A 392 2.10 21.29 -7.84
C ASP A 392 1.41 22.62 -7.54
N ALA A 393 0.96 22.74 -6.28
CA ALA A 393 0.29 23.91 -5.72
C ALA A 393 1.27 24.97 -5.19
N SER A 394 2.59 24.74 -5.25
CA SER A 394 3.59 25.76 -4.86
C SER A 394 3.76 26.88 -5.90
N VAL A 395 3.06 26.77 -7.04
CA VAL A 395 3.03 27.75 -8.12
C VAL A 395 1.59 28.15 -8.45
N SER A 396 1.39 29.37 -8.94
CA SER A 396 0.07 29.90 -9.31
C SER A 396 0.07 30.35 -10.78
N PRO A 397 -0.87 29.88 -11.62
CA PRO A 397 -1.88 28.85 -11.31
C PRO A 397 -1.24 27.48 -11.04
N GLN A 398 -1.95 26.60 -10.33
CA GLN A 398 -1.47 25.26 -9.98
C GLN A 398 -1.03 24.49 -11.23
N PHE A 399 0.18 23.94 -11.19
CA PHE A 399 0.71 23.14 -12.28
C PHE A 399 0.10 21.75 -12.23
N ASN A 400 -0.41 21.27 -13.36
CA ASN A 400 -1.05 19.96 -13.48
C ASN A 400 -0.58 19.24 -14.74
N ILE A 401 -0.15 17.99 -14.60
CA ILE A 401 0.20 17.10 -15.71
C ILE A 401 -0.38 15.70 -15.48
N LYS A 402 -0.73 15.03 -16.58
CA LYS A 402 -1.12 13.63 -16.59
C LYS A 402 -0.20 12.85 -17.52
N LEU A 403 0.36 11.76 -17.02
CA LEU A 403 1.13 10.80 -17.78
C LEU A 403 0.25 9.58 -18.08
N ALA A 404 -0.24 9.43 -19.30
CA ALA A 404 -1.11 8.30 -19.67
C ALA A 404 -1.14 8.09 -21.20
N PRO A 405 -0.93 6.86 -21.72
CA PRO A 405 -0.55 5.66 -20.98
C PRO A 405 0.89 5.76 -20.46
N LEU A 406 1.14 5.16 -19.31
CA LEU A 406 2.45 5.08 -18.65
C LEU A 406 2.95 3.62 -18.66
N SER A 407 4.23 3.44 -18.99
CA SER A 407 4.92 2.16 -18.79
C SER A 407 6.28 2.43 -18.16
N LEU A 408 6.64 1.62 -17.16
CA LEU A 408 7.93 1.70 -16.47
C LEU A 408 8.48 0.29 -16.29
N SER A 409 9.80 0.16 -16.48
CA SER A 409 10.56 -1.05 -16.19
C SER A 409 11.81 -0.67 -15.43
N LEU A 410 12.00 -1.26 -14.26
CA LEU A 410 13.21 -1.17 -13.46
C LEU A 410 13.78 -2.58 -13.31
N GLY A 411 15.07 -2.74 -13.61
CA GLY A 411 15.74 -4.03 -13.57
C GLY A 411 16.06 -4.53 -12.16
N ARG A 412 17.00 -5.47 -12.09
CA ARG A 412 17.36 -6.17 -10.87
C ARG A 412 17.96 -5.24 -9.82
N ILE A 413 17.45 -5.32 -8.60
CA ILE A 413 17.98 -4.67 -7.40
C ILE A 413 18.50 -5.74 -6.44
N HIS A 414 19.66 -5.51 -5.82
CA HIS A 414 20.25 -6.46 -4.88
C HIS A 414 21.01 -5.74 -3.75
N SER A 415 20.60 -5.92 -2.50
CA SER A 415 21.17 -5.18 -1.38
C SER A 415 22.62 -5.52 -1.07
N ALA A 416 23.08 -6.75 -1.38
CA ALA A 416 24.50 -7.09 -1.24
C ALA A 416 25.41 -6.42 -2.29
N ASN A 417 24.84 -5.79 -3.33
CA ASN A 417 25.58 -5.07 -4.37
C ASN A 417 24.99 -3.66 -4.55
N PRO A 418 25.09 -2.78 -3.55
CA PRO A 418 24.37 -1.50 -3.53
C PRO A 418 24.72 -0.57 -4.69
N THR A 419 25.95 -0.67 -5.19
CA THR A 419 26.47 0.16 -6.29
C THR A 419 26.12 -0.36 -7.70
N ALA A 420 25.47 -1.52 -7.80
CA ALA A 420 25.15 -2.13 -9.10
C ALA A 420 24.22 -1.24 -9.95
N GLU A 421 24.59 -1.04 -11.21
CA GLU A 421 23.77 -0.33 -12.19
C GLU A 421 22.51 -1.13 -12.53
N THR A 422 21.36 -0.55 -12.21
CA THR A 422 20.03 -1.10 -12.47
C THR A 422 19.43 -0.40 -13.70
N PRO A 423 19.11 -1.13 -14.79
CA PRO A 423 18.52 -0.51 -15.97
C PRO A 423 17.12 0.03 -15.65
N LEU A 424 16.83 1.24 -16.13
CA LEU A 424 15.55 1.93 -16.00
C LEU A 424 15.05 2.30 -17.41
N SER A 425 13.79 2.02 -17.69
CA SER A 425 13.07 2.52 -18.86
C SER A 425 11.70 3.04 -18.45
N LEU A 426 11.32 4.20 -18.95
CA LEU A 426 9.98 4.77 -18.80
C LEU A 426 9.52 5.34 -20.13
N SER A 427 8.25 5.13 -20.46
CA SER A 427 7.60 5.77 -21.59
C SER A 427 6.22 6.25 -21.18
N ALA A 428 5.90 7.49 -21.52
CA ALA A 428 4.57 8.02 -21.25
C ALA A 428 4.16 9.07 -22.29
N SER A 429 2.86 9.15 -22.55
CA SER A 429 2.26 10.35 -23.15
C SER A 429 1.97 11.38 -22.06
N ILE A 430 2.22 12.65 -22.35
CA ILE A 430 2.03 13.78 -21.44
C ILE A 430 0.80 14.56 -21.93
N ASN A 431 -0.26 14.58 -21.12
CA ASN A 431 -1.58 15.10 -21.49
C ASN A 431 -2.03 14.49 -22.85
N GLU A 432 -2.43 15.33 -23.81
CA GLU A 432 -2.94 14.84 -25.12
C GLU A 432 -1.90 14.90 -26.27
N THR A 433 -0.79 15.62 -26.10
CA THR A 433 0.11 15.97 -27.22
C THR A 433 1.57 15.59 -27.01
N GLY A 434 2.09 15.73 -25.79
CA GLY A 434 3.49 15.44 -25.49
C GLY A 434 3.76 13.95 -25.35
N SER A 435 5.02 13.54 -25.53
CA SER A 435 5.48 12.21 -25.15
C SER A 435 6.89 12.25 -24.61
N THR A 436 7.20 11.31 -23.72
CA THR A 436 8.52 11.16 -23.14
C THR A 436 8.97 9.71 -23.16
N LYS A 437 10.25 9.48 -23.47
CA LYS A 437 10.92 8.20 -23.36
C LYS A 437 12.24 8.38 -22.62
N LEU A 438 12.33 7.76 -21.46
CA LEU A 438 13.49 7.76 -20.58
C LEU A 438 14.13 6.37 -20.60
N THR A 439 15.44 6.28 -20.76
CA THR A 439 16.20 5.02 -20.67
C THR A 439 17.54 5.25 -20.01
N GLY A 440 18.08 4.29 -19.29
CA GLY A 440 19.42 4.37 -18.74
C GLY A 440 19.62 3.47 -17.53
N HIS A 441 20.50 3.88 -16.62
CA HIS A 441 20.89 3.09 -15.45
C HIS A 441 20.89 3.96 -14.20
N ILE A 442 20.49 3.37 -13.07
CA ILE A 442 20.52 3.99 -11.74
C ILE A 442 21.12 3.01 -10.74
N SER A 443 21.74 3.48 -9.66
CA SER A 443 22.17 2.64 -8.55
C SER A 443 21.32 2.97 -7.31
N PRO A 444 20.12 2.36 -7.16
CA PRO A 444 19.10 2.83 -6.22
C PRO A 444 19.43 2.56 -4.75
N LEU A 445 20.38 1.66 -4.48
CA LEU A 445 20.81 1.28 -3.13
C LEU A 445 22.20 1.82 -2.78
N ALA A 446 22.84 2.57 -3.68
CA ALA A 446 24.16 3.13 -3.43
C ALA A 446 24.07 4.29 -2.44
N ASP A 447 25.06 4.40 -1.54
CA ASP A 447 25.15 5.53 -0.60
C ASP A 447 25.28 6.87 -1.35
N GLU A 448 25.99 6.86 -2.48
CA GLU A 448 26.09 8.00 -3.39
C GLU A 448 25.17 7.81 -4.61
N LEU A 449 24.32 8.81 -4.86
CA LEU A 449 23.39 8.80 -5.98
C LEU A 449 24.16 8.72 -7.30
N THR A 450 23.98 7.62 -8.03
CA THR A 450 24.55 7.43 -9.36
C THR A 450 23.45 7.19 -10.37
N ILE A 451 23.32 8.08 -11.35
CA ILE A 451 22.26 8.07 -12.37
C ILE A 451 22.89 8.38 -13.72
N LYS A 452 22.56 7.59 -14.74
CA LYS A 452 22.90 7.88 -16.13
C LYS A 452 21.70 7.62 -17.01
N LEU A 453 21.03 8.69 -17.44
CA LEU A 453 19.76 8.64 -18.16
C LEU A 453 19.83 9.39 -19.47
N ASN A 454 19.18 8.86 -20.49
CA ASN A 454 18.84 9.52 -21.72
C ASN A 454 17.33 9.70 -21.79
N ASN A 455 16.88 10.91 -22.04
CA ASN A 455 15.47 11.26 -22.18
C ASN A 455 15.21 11.88 -23.55
N THR A 456 14.15 11.43 -24.22
CA THR A 456 13.60 12.06 -25.41
C THR A 456 12.21 12.58 -25.07
N LEU A 457 12.09 13.90 -24.97
CA LEU A 457 10.83 14.61 -24.84
C LEU A 457 10.43 15.12 -26.22
N THR A 458 9.18 14.89 -26.61
CA THR A 458 8.66 15.33 -27.91
C THR A 458 7.38 16.13 -27.72
N GLU A 459 7.34 17.31 -28.34
CA GLU A 459 6.14 18.15 -28.44
C GLU A 459 5.48 18.55 -27.10
N PHE A 460 6.27 18.70 -26.03
CA PHE A 460 5.77 19.19 -24.74
C PHE A 460 5.22 20.61 -24.87
N GLU A 461 4.00 20.85 -24.39
CA GLU A 461 3.35 22.15 -24.49
C GLU A 461 3.93 23.14 -23.50
N LEU A 462 4.58 24.18 -24.02
CA LEU A 462 5.23 25.21 -23.21
C LEU A 462 4.27 25.99 -22.30
N PRO A 463 3.01 26.29 -22.69
CA PRO A 463 2.06 26.94 -21.78
C PRO A 463 1.91 26.24 -20.42
N LEU A 464 2.05 24.91 -20.36
CA LEU A 464 1.91 24.14 -19.12
C LEU A 464 2.94 24.53 -18.05
N ILE A 465 4.15 24.94 -18.43
CA ILE A 465 5.20 25.35 -17.49
C ILE A 465 5.24 26.86 -17.22
N SER A 466 4.27 27.62 -17.75
CA SER A 466 4.16 29.06 -17.51
C SER A 466 4.15 29.45 -16.02
N PRO A 467 3.50 28.71 -15.10
CA PRO A 467 3.54 29.03 -13.68
C PRO A 467 4.97 29.12 -13.12
N TYR A 468 5.86 28.24 -13.59
CA TYR A 468 7.26 28.24 -13.18
C TYR A 468 8.06 29.39 -13.83
N THR A 469 7.83 29.68 -15.12
CA THR A 469 8.56 30.78 -15.78
C THR A 469 8.10 32.15 -15.29
N GLU A 470 6.81 32.31 -15.00
CA GLU A 470 6.27 33.53 -14.42
C GLU A 470 6.88 33.80 -13.04
N GLN A 471 6.93 32.79 -12.17
CA GLN A 471 7.55 32.93 -10.86
C GLN A 471 9.08 33.15 -10.93
N ALA A 472 9.76 32.52 -11.88
CA ALA A 472 11.23 32.58 -11.97
C ALA A 472 11.77 33.85 -12.65
N ILE A 473 11.14 34.26 -13.76
CA ILE A 473 11.66 35.31 -14.65
C ILE A 473 10.61 36.35 -15.08
N GLY A 474 9.36 36.26 -14.61
CA GLY A 474 8.32 37.25 -14.92
C GLY A 474 7.75 37.19 -16.33
N TYR A 475 7.92 36.05 -17.03
CA TYR A 475 7.35 35.83 -18.36
C TYR A 475 6.46 34.59 -18.38
N GLN A 476 5.31 34.70 -19.06
CA GLN A 476 4.44 33.59 -19.40
C GLN A 476 4.77 33.06 -20.79
N LEU A 477 4.71 31.74 -20.97
CA LEU A 477 4.86 31.09 -22.27
C LEU A 477 3.47 31.00 -22.93
N ARG A 478 3.10 32.03 -23.69
CA ARG A 478 1.77 32.12 -24.33
C ARG A 478 1.48 30.97 -25.28
N ARG A 479 2.49 30.55 -26.05
CA ARG A 479 2.39 29.48 -27.05
C ARG A 479 3.74 28.80 -27.25
N GLY A 480 3.71 27.56 -27.70
CA GLY A 480 4.85 26.88 -28.31
C GLY A 480 4.98 25.46 -27.82
N ARG A 481 5.92 24.74 -28.41
CA ARG A 481 6.27 23.37 -28.01
C ARG A 481 7.75 23.23 -27.76
N LEU A 482 8.09 22.30 -26.88
CA LEU A 482 9.44 21.89 -26.56
C LEU A 482 9.63 20.41 -26.93
N SER A 483 10.62 20.15 -27.77
CA SER A 483 11.24 18.84 -27.90
C SER A 483 12.66 18.89 -27.33
N ALA A 484 13.05 17.87 -26.58
CA ALA A 484 14.35 17.82 -25.93
C ALA A 484 14.99 16.42 -26.05
N GLU A 485 16.27 16.40 -26.40
CA GLU A 485 17.13 15.24 -26.20
C GLU A 485 18.04 15.57 -25.00
N THR A 486 17.88 14.86 -23.89
CA THR A 486 18.60 15.12 -22.64
C THR A 486 19.45 13.92 -22.27
N ALA A 487 20.75 14.12 -22.11
CA ALA A 487 21.66 13.18 -21.46
C ALA A 487 21.99 13.70 -20.05
N LEU A 488 21.58 12.96 -19.03
CA LEU A 488 21.74 13.26 -17.61
C LEU A 488 22.72 12.26 -16.99
N GLU A 489 23.74 12.78 -16.30
CA GLU A 489 24.65 12.01 -15.46
C GLU A 489 24.71 12.66 -14.08
N ILE A 490 24.47 11.88 -13.03
CA ILE A 490 24.68 12.25 -11.63
C ILE A 490 25.66 11.25 -11.05
N LYS A 491 26.70 11.76 -10.38
CA LYS A 491 27.67 10.98 -9.61
C LYS A 491 27.88 11.65 -8.26
N GLY A 492 27.30 11.08 -7.21
CA GLY A 492 27.26 11.68 -5.89
C GLY A 492 26.45 12.99 -5.93
N ASP A 493 27.12 14.10 -5.66
CA ASP A 493 26.51 15.43 -5.72
C ASP A 493 26.72 16.13 -7.08
N GLN A 494 27.54 15.58 -7.98
CA GLN A 494 27.86 16.22 -9.25
C GLN A 494 26.81 15.89 -10.31
N LEU A 495 26.19 16.94 -10.85
CA LEU A 495 25.22 16.90 -11.92
C LEU A 495 25.89 17.34 -13.23
N GLN A 496 25.69 16.56 -14.28
CA GLN A 496 26.00 16.90 -15.66
C GLN A 496 24.78 16.63 -16.54
N VAL A 497 24.32 17.64 -17.25
CA VAL A 497 23.18 17.54 -18.16
C VAL A 497 23.55 18.18 -19.49
N ILE A 498 23.41 17.42 -20.57
CA ILE A 498 23.50 17.92 -21.92
C ILE A 498 22.10 17.90 -22.50
N ASN A 499 21.53 19.09 -22.74
CA ASN A 499 20.20 19.22 -23.29
C ASN A 499 20.27 19.81 -24.70
N LYS A 500 19.78 19.11 -25.70
CA LYS A 500 19.51 19.68 -27.02
C LYS A 500 18.03 20.01 -27.09
N LEU A 501 17.71 21.29 -27.12
CA LEU A 501 16.36 21.81 -27.04
C LEU A 501 15.92 22.36 -28.40
N THR A 502 14.69 22.05 -28.77
CA THR A 502 14.00 22.60 -29.95
C THR A 502 12.70 23.22 -29.47
N LEU A 503 12.60 24.55 -29.57
CA LEU A 503 11.39 25.30 -29.28
C LEU A 503 10.71 25.64 -30.61
N THR A 504 9.47 25.22 -30.79
CA THR A 504 8.70 25.45 -32.02
C THR A 504 7.58 26.46 -31.75
N LYS A 505 7.54 27.54 -32.54
CA LYS A 505 6.51 28.59 -32.49
C LYS A 505 6.33 29.24 -31.12
N LEU A 506 7.44 29.37 -30.38
CA LEU A 506 7.47 30.00 -29.07
C LEU A 506 6.89 31.42 -29.15
N SER A 507 5.99 31.76 -28.24
CA SER A 507 5.55 33.13 -27.99
C SER A 507 5.49 33.33 -26.49
N ILE A 508 5.98 34.47 -26.04
CA ILE A 508 6.02 34.84 -24.63
C ILE A 508 5.18 36.09 -24.39
N LYS A 509 4.94 36.40 -23.13
CA LYS A 509 4.38 37.67 -22.66
C LYS A 509 4.97 38.00 -21.32
N GLU A 510 5.38 39.25 -21.16
CA GLU A 510 5.75 39.80 -19.87
C GLU A 510 4.52 39.82 -18.96
N SER A 511 4.61 39.18 -17.79
CA SER A 511 3.54 39.14 -16.79
C SER A 511 3.92 39.83 -15.48
N ASP A 512 5.21 39.91 -15.17
CA ASP A 512 5.76 40.59 -13.99
C ASP A 512 7.03 41.37 -14.38
N ALA A 513 6.87 42.69 -14.53
CA ALA A 513 7.95 43.58 -14.96
C ALA A 513 9.13 43.61 -13.96
N GLU A 514 8.87 43.50 -12.67
CA GLU A 514 9.91 43.52 -11.64
C GLU A 514 10.79 42.28 -11.73
N LYS A 515 10.19 41.10 -11.90
CA LYS A 515 10.94 39.85 -12.10
C LYS A 515 11.61 39.78 -13.47
N ALA A 516 11.01 40.37 -14.50
CA ALA A 516 11.55 40.41 -15.86
C ALA A 516 12.79 41.31 -15.99
N GLN A 517 12.88 42.36 -15.17
CA GLN A 517 13.94 43.36 -15.22
C GLN A 517 15.35 42.74 -15.20
N GLY A 518 15.60 41.77 -14.31
CA GLY A 518 16.91 41.14 -14.19
C GLY A 518 17.35 40.37 -15.45
N LEU A 519 16.41 39.88 -16.25
CA LEU A 519 16.72 39.23 -17.53
C LEU A 519 16.92 40.25 -18.65
N ILE A 520 16.10 41.32 -18.68
CA ILE A 520 16.21 42.41 -19.65
C ILE A 520 17.58 43.09 -19.54
N GLU A 521 18.05 43.36 -18.31
CA GLU A 521 19.36 43.95 -18.05
C GLU A 521 20.51 43.08 -18.56
N GLN A 522 20.39 41.74 -18.47
CA GLN A 522 21.42 40.82 -18.97
C GLN A 522 21.47 40.72 -20.50
N LEU A 523 20.35 40.95 -21.17
CA LEU A 523 20.23 40.81 -22.62
C LEU A 523 20.49 42.12 -23.36
N GLU A 524 20.41 43.27 -22.67
CA GLU A 524 20.51 44.62 -23.25
C GLU A 524 19.50 44.88 -24.38
N MET A 525 18.46 44.05 -24.49
CA MET A 525 17.40 44.14 -25.49
C MET A 525 16.11 43.41 -25.03
N PRO A 526 14.94 43.74 -25.59
CA PRO A 526 13.69 43.02 -25.28
C PRO A 526 13.78 41.54 -25.63
N LEU A 527 13.20 40.69 -24.77
CA LEU A 527 13.28 39.24 -24.89
C LEU A 527 12.69 38.72 -26.21
N ASP A 528 11.55 39.26 -26.64
CA ASP A 528 10.92 38.91 -27.93
C ASP A 528 11.85 39.19 -29.11
N SER A 529 12.49 40.36 -29.13
CA SER A 529 13.45 40.73 -30.16
C SER A 529 14.66 39.79 -30.17
N ALA A 530 15.13 39.37 -28.99
CA ALA A 530 16.21 38.39 -28.89
C ALA A 530 15.78 37.04 -29.47
N LEU A 531 14.58 36.56 -29.13
CA LEU A 531 14.04 35.31 -29.65
C LEU A 531 13.87 35.35 -31.19
N ASP A 532 13.41 36.47 -31.74
CA ASP A 532 13.23 36.64 -33.18
C ASP A 532 14.53 36.51 -33.99
N LEU A 533 15.67 36.88 -33.41
CA LEU A 533 16.99 36.66 -34.01
C LEU A 533 17.41 35.18 -34.02
N LEU A 534 16.81 34.36 -33.15
CA LEU A 534 17.16 32.95 -32.99
C LEU A 534 16.25 32.01 -33.77
N ARG A 535 15.07 32.48 -34.19
CA ARG A 535 14.10 31.73 -34.99
C ARG A 535 14.68 31.44 -36.37
N ASP A 536 14.52 30.21 -36.85
CA ASP A 536 14.75 29.86 -38.25
C ASP A 536 13.52 30.18 -39.13
N GLY A 537 13.59 29.82 -40.41
CA GLY A 537 12.50 30.08 -41.38
C GLY A 537 11.20 29.33 -41.10
N ASP A 538 11.22 28.30 -40.24
CA ASP A 538 10.07 27.49 -39.84
C ASP A 538 9.59 27.84 -38.41
N ASP A 539 10.09 28.95 -37.85
CA ASP A 539 9.77 29.45 -36.51
C ASP A 539 10.26 28.51 -35.37
N ASN A 540 11.40 27.86 -35.58
CA ASN A 540 12.07 27.03 -34.57
C ASN A 540 13.30 27.72 -33.98
N ILE A 541 13.55 27.48 -32.70
CA ILE A 541 14.75 27.89 -31.97
C ILE A 541 15.44 26.62 -31.46
N VAL A 542 16.60 26.29 -32.03
CA VAL A 542 17.39 25.10 -31.66
C VAL A 542 18.69 25.51 -30.99
N PHE A 543 18.94 25.01 -29.78
CA PHE A 543 20.17 25.27 -29.03
C PHE A 543 20.53 24.10 -28.12
N GLU A 544 21.83 23.96 -27.84
CA GLU A 544 22.36 23.01 -26.87
C GLU A 544 22.70 23.76 -25.59
N LEU A 545 22.24 23.23 -24.45
CA LEU A 545 22.44 23.82 -23.14
C LEU A 545 23.11 22.80 -22.21
N PRO A 546 24.44 22.87 -22.07
CA PRO A 546 25.16 22.13 -21.04
C PRO A 546 24.94 22.76 -19.67
N VAL A 547 24.51 21.96 -18.70
CA VAL A 547 24.34 22.33 -17.29
C VAL A 547 25.22 21.41 -16.46
N HIS A 548 26.13 21.99 -15.66
CA HIS A 548 27.03 21.24 -14.79
C HIS A 548 27.13 21.95 -13.43
N GLY A 549 27.23 21.19 -12.34
CA GLY A 549 27.47 21.72 -11.00
C GLY A 549 27.05 20.75 -9.90
N SER A 550 27.07 21.21 -8.64
CA SER A 550 26.66 20.39 -7.49
C SER A 550 25.17 20.49 -7.22
N LEU A 551 24.49 19.38 -6.92
CA LEU A 551 23.09 19.33 -6.51
C LEU A 551 22.82 20.07 -5.19
N ASN A 552 23.85 20.27 -4.37
CA ASN A 552 23.76 20.98 -3.09
C ASN A 552 23.93 22.49 -3.23
N ASP A 553 24.26 22.99 -4.43
CA ASP A 553 24.41 24.43 -4.66
C ASP A 553 23.01 25.10 -4.71
N PRO A 554 22.75 26.15 -3.90
CA PRO A 554 21.48 26.88 -3.91
C PRO A 554 21.06 27.42 -5.29
N GLN A 555 21.98 27.60 -6.23
CA GLN A 555 21.69 28.00 -7.60
C GLN A 555 20.98 26.91 -8.42
N PHE A 556 21.04 25.64 -7.99
CA PHE A 556 20.34 24.50 -8.60
C PHE A 556 18.88 24.36 -8.17
N LYS A 557 18.29 25.40 -7.55
CA LYS A 557 16.82 25.52 -7.46
C LYS A 557 16.23 25.82 -8.84
N LEU A 558 15.00 25.36 -9.09
CA LEU A 558 14.33 25.45 -10.41
C LEU A 558 14.44 26.84 -11.05
N GLY A 559 14.17 27.92 -10.30
CA GLY A 559 14.28 29.29 -10.82
C GLY A 559 15.70 29.72 -11.22
N GLY A 560 16.72 29.25 -10.49
CA GLY A 560 18.13 29.51 -10.81
C GLY A 560 18.57 28.79 -12.09
N VAL A 561 18.17 27.52 -12.23
CA VAL A 561 18.42 26.72 -13.44
C VAL A 561 17.75 27.35 -14.66
N MET A 562 16.50 27.83 -14.53
CA MET A 562 15.78 28.50 -15.62
C MET A 562 16.48 29.80 -16.07
N LYS A 563 16.93 30.65 -15.13
CA LYS A 563 17.70 31.86 -15.46
C LYS A 563 19.00 31.53 -16.17
N LEU A 564 19.73 30.54 -15.67
CA LEU A 564 20.98 30.07 -16.27
C LEU A 564 20.76 29.55 -17.69
N ALA A 565 19.68 28.77 -17.89
CA ALA A 565 19.30 28.20 -19.17
C ALA A 565 19.04 29.26 -20.23
N ILE A 566 18.23 30.26 -19.88
CA ILE A 566 17.84 31.34 -20.79
C ILE A 566 19.04 32.22 -21.13
N GLY A 567 19.78 32.68 -20.12
CA GLY A 567 20.95 33.55 -20.34
C GLY A 567 22.05 32.87 -21.17
N LYS A 568 22.41 31.61 -20.84
CA LYS A 568 23.40 30.85 -21.62
C LYS A 568 22.89 30.50 -23.02
N GLY A 569 21.63 30.06 -23.14
CA GLY A 569 21.00 29.73 -24.42
C GLY A 569 21.01 30.91 -25.38
N MET A 570 20.61 32.09 -24.90
CA MET A 570 20.59 33.31 -25.71
C MET A 570 21.99 33.77 -26.11
N LYS A 571 22.96 33.74 -25.19
CA LYS A 571 24.35 34.10 -25.50
C LYS A 571 24.96 33.18 -26.57
N MET A 572 24.74 31.87 -26.47
CA MET A 572 25.23 30.90 -27.47
C MET A 572 24.54 31.08 -28.81
N ALA A 573 23.22 31.29 -28.80
CA ALA A 573 22.43 31.43 -30.01
C ALA A 573 22.74 32.77 -30.73
N ALA A 574 22.96 33.86 -29.99
CA ALA A 574 23.45 35.13 -30.52
C ALA A 574 24.85 34.99 -31.15
N MET A 575 25.77 34.26 -30.51
CA MET A 575 27.09 33.97 -31.09
C MET A 575 26.99 33.14 -32.37
N ARG A 576 26.07 32.16 -32.45
CA ARG A 576 25.81 31.40 -33.67
C ARG A 576 25.23 32.28 -34.78
N TYR A 577 24.30 33.16 -34.46
CA TYR A 577 23.76 34.11 -35.43
C TYR A 577 24.85 35.07 -35.92
N LEU A 578 25.65 35.65 -35.04
CA LEU A 578 26.75 36.54 -35.41
C LEU A 578 27.80 35.83 -36.27
N THR A 579 28.18 34.59 -35.93
CA THR A 579 29.14 33.81 -36.73
C THR A 579 28.58 33.45 -38.11
N ASN A 580 27.31 33.06 -38.19
CA ASN A 580 26.65 32.69 -39.47
C ASN A 580 26.27 33.91 -40.34
N ALA A 581 25.88 35.04 -39.74
CA ALA A 581 25.49 36.25 -40.46
C ALA A 581 26.72 37.05 -40.94
N LEU A 582 27.85 36.96 -40.26
CA LEU A 582 29.06 37.74 -40.58
C LEU A 582 30.04 37.02 -41.52
N GLN A 583 29.77 35.78 -41.94
CA GLN A 583 30.57 35.06 -42.95
C GLN A 583 29.78 34.90 -44.26
N PRO A 584 29.97 35.72 -45.33
CA PRO A 584 30.81 36.90 -45.53
C PRO A 584 29.99 38.11 -46.04
N LEU A 585 29.00 38.60 -45.28
CA LEU A 585 28.10 39.68 -45.72
C LEU A 585 28.36 41.00 -44.99
N GLY A 586 29.59 41.50 -45.07
CA GLY A 586 29.92 42.88 -44.68
C GLY A 586 29.36 43.96 -45.62
N THR A 587 28.65 43.60 -46.70
CA THR A 587 28.26 44.52 -47.79
C THR A 587 26.75 44.69 -48.00
N LEU A 588 25.89 43.95 -47.28
CA LEU A 588 24.44 43.95 -47.51
C LEU A 588 23.60 44.67 -46.43
N LEU A 589 24.22 45.24 -45.39
CA LEU A 589 23.54 45.96 -44.31
C LEU A 589 23.21 47.44 -44.64
N LEU A 590 23.18 47.82 -45.93
CA LEU A 590 22.78 49.15 -46.38
C LEU A 590 21.56 49.07 -47.31
N ALA A 591 20.45 48.52 -46.82
CA ALA A 591 19.16 48.67 -47.47
C ALA A 591 18.12 49.09 -46.42
N LYS A 592 17.88 50.39 -46.38
CA LYS A 592 16.79 51.02 -45.62
C LYS A 592 15.45 50.56 -46.22
N ASN A 593 14.53 50.19 -45.34
CA ASN A 593 13.10 49.91 -45.55
C ASN A 593 12.71 48.44 -45.73
N ILE A 594 12.43 47.77 -44.62
CA ILE A 594 11.36 46.75 -44.57
C ILE A 594 10.60 46.96 -43.25
N ILE A 595 9.48 47.70 -43.31
CA ILE A 595 8.41 47.63 -42.32
C ILE A 595 7.18 47.21 -43.11
N GLY A 596 6.83 45.93 -42.98
CA GLY A 596 5.57 45.37 -43.49
C GLY A 596 4.88 44.67 -42.33
N ILE A 597 4.00 45.39 -41.63
CA ILE A 597 3.07 44.77 -40.69
C ILE A 597 2.04 44.03 -41.55
N ILE A 598 2.25 42.74 -41.76
CA ILE A 598 1.23 41.87 -42.33
C ILE A 598 0.21 41.65 -41.21
N ALA A 599 -0.97 42.25 -41.34
CA ALA A 599 -2.10 41.92 -40.49
C ALA A 599 -2.38 40.41 -40.63
N LYS A 600 -2.04 39.63 -39.60
CA LYS A 600 -2.34 38.20 -39.56
C LYS A 600 -3.86 38.02 -39.71
N PRO A 601 -4.35 37.20 -40.65
CA PRO A 601 -5.77 36.86 -40.72
C PRO A 601 -6.25 36.35 -39.36
N ARG A 602 -7.29 36.95 -38.79
CA ARG A 602 -7.95 36.43 -37.59
C ARG A 602 -9.17 35.62 -38.01
N PHE A 603 -9.28 34.41 -37.49
CA PHE A 603 -10.50 33.63 -37.62
C PHE A 603 -11.56 34.21 -36.68
N LYS A 604 -12.83 33.91 -36.96
CA LYS A 604 -13.90 34.21 -36.00
C LYS A 604 -13.65 33.39 -34.73
N PRO A 605 -13.62 34.00 -33.54
CA PRO A 605 -13.51 33.28 -32.27
C PRO A 605 -14.70 32.30 -32.04
N LEU A 606 -14.55 31.37 -31.10
CA LEU A 606 -15.58 30.36 -30.77
C LEU A 606 -16.42 30.83 -29.59
N SER A 607 -17.74 30.84 -29.72
CA SER A 607 -18.65 31.24 -28.64
C SER A 607 -19.05 30.05 -27.75
N PHE A 608 -19.07 30.27 -26.43
CA PHE A 608 -19.49 29.33 -25.39
C PHE A 608 -20.54 29.98 -24.48
N ALA A 609 -21.39 29.19 -23.82
CA ALA A 609 -22.26 29.70 -22.77
C ALA A 609 -21.44 30.05 -21.51
N ALA A 610 -21.88 31.07 -20.78
CA ALA A 610 -21.21 31.51 -19.55
C ALA A 610 -21.10 30.37 -18.52
N GLY A 611 -19.93 30.18 -17.93
CA GLY A 611 -19.64 29.11 -16.96
C GLY A 611 -19.60 27.69 -17.55
N ARG A 612 -19.69 27.51 -18.88
CA ARG A 612 -19.69 26.21 -19.57
C ARG A 612 -18.52 26.09 -20.56
N SER A 613 -18.00 24.87 -20.69
CA SER A 613 -16.94 24.51 -21.65
C SER A 613 -17.43 23.62 -22.81
N GLU A 614 -18.69 23.19 -22.81
CA GLU A 614 -19.25 22.30 -23.84
C GLU A 614 -19.48 23.01 -25.19
N LEU A 615 -19.19 22.31 -26.29
CA LEU A 615 -19.41 22.82 -27.66
C LEU A 615 -20.89 22.78 -28.05
N ASN A 616 -21.48 23.93 -28.39
CA ASN A 616 -22.83 24.01 -28.96
C ASN A 616 -22.84 23.63 -30.46
N THR A 617 -24.05 23.51 -31.04
CA THR A 617 -24.23 23.06 -32.43
C THR A 617 -23.56 23.98 -33.47
N ASP A 618 -23.65 25.30 -33.29
CA ASP A 618 -23.07 26.28 -34.21
C ASP A 618 -21.53 26.27 -34.16
N THR A 619 -20.97 26.16 -32.95
CA THR A 619 -19.53 26.06 -32.71
C THR A 619 -18.96 24.78 -33.32
N ARG A 620 -19.65 23.64 -33.20
CA ARG A 620 -19.25 22.39 -33.88
C ARG A 620 -19.24 22.55 -35.40
N ALA A 621 -20.32 23.09 -35.98
CA ALA A 621 -20.41 23.30 -37.43
C ALA A 621 -19.32 24.24 -37.98
N TYR A 622 -18.89 25.22 -37.18
CA TYR A 622 -17.76 26.08 -37.53
C TYR A 622 -16.41 25.34 -37.43
N LEU A 623 -16.20 24.57 -36.36
CA LEU A 623 -15.00 23.73 -36.21
C LEU A 623 -14.89 22.68 -37.32
N ASP A 624 -16.00 22.13 -37.82
CA ASP A 624 -16.01 21.20 -38.96
C ASP A 624 -15.45 21.86 -40.22
N LYS A 625 -15.89 23.09 -40.53
CA LYS A 625 -15.36 23.86 -41.68
C LYS A 625 -13.89 24.25 -41.49
N LEU A 626 -13.50 24.56 -40.26
CA LEU A 626 -12.11 24.86 -39.93
C LEU A 626 -11.23 23.61 -40.09
N GLY A 627 -11.73 22.44 -39.69
CA GLY A 627 -11.09 21.15 -39.93
C GLY A 627 -10.89 20.87 -41.42
N GLU A 628 -11.92 21.03 -42.25
CA GLU A 628 -11.79 20.90 -43.71
C GLU A 628 -10.71 21.83 -44.30
N LEU A 629 -10.61 23.07 -43.82
CA LEU A 629 -9.57 24.00 -44.24
C LEU A 629 -8.17 23.51 -43.85
N LEU A 630 -8.00 23.03 -42.61
CA LEU A 630 -6.72 22.56 -42.09
C LEU A 630 -6.24 21.29 -42.80
N ILE A 631 -7.15 20.35 -43.11
CA ILE A 631 -6.84 19.16 -43.92
C ILE A 631 -6.29 19.58 -45.30
N ASN A 632 -6.93 20.55 -45.94
CA ASN A 632 -6.53 21.04 -47.27
C ASN A 632 -5.27 21.93 -47.24
N ARG A 633 -4.82 22.37 -46.07
CA ARG A 633 -3.68 23.27 -45.89
C ARG A 633 -2.74 22.73 -44.80
N PRO A 634 -1.96 21.66 -45.07
CA PRO A 634 -1.14 20.99 -44.05
C PRO A 634 -0.03 21.86 -43.44
N LYS A 635 0.34 22.98 -44.09
CA LYS A 635 1.29 23.98 -43.56
C LYS A 635 0.63 25.05 -42.69
N LEU A 636 -0.69 25.17 -42.73
CA LEU A 636 -1.45 26.12 -41.94
C LEU A 636 -1.52 25.59 -40.51
N THR A 637 -1.11 26.42 -39.56
CA THR A 637 -1.21 26.11 -38.13
C THR A 637 -2.10 27.11 -37.45
N ILE A 638 -2.88 26.66 -36.48
CA ILE A 638 -3.74 27.51 -35.67
C ILE A 638 -3.46 27.29 -34.19
N SER A 639 -3.71 28.32 -33.41
CA SER A 639 -3.65 28.28 -31.95
C SER A 639 -5.04 28.51 -31.39
N LEU A 640 -5.47 27.65 -30.47
CA LEU A 640 -6.77 27.73 -29.80
C LEU A 640 -6.53 28.26 -28.38
N CYS A 641 -6.86 29.52 -28.14
CA CYS A 641 -6.59 30.17 -26.85
C CYS A 641 -7.90 30.38 -26.08
N GLY A 642 -8.08 29.66 -24.98
CA GLY A 642 -9.27 29.77 -24.15
C GLY A 642 -9.37 31.11 -23.42
N ILE A 643 -10.56 31.69 -23.37
CA ILE A 643 -10.81 32.97 -22.71
C ILE A 643 -11.97 32.83 -21.73
N ALA A 644 -11.79 33.35 -20.51
CA ALA A 644 -12.86 33.59 -19.54
C ALA A 644 -13.19 35.09 -19.51
N ASN A 645 -14.45 35.42 -19.79
CA ASN A 645 -14.91 36.80 -19.97
C ASN A 645 -15.63 37.33 -18.71
N GLN A 646 -16.18 38.55 -18.79
CA GLN A 646 -16.90 39.17 -17.68
C GLN A 646 -18.16 38.40 -17.25
N ASP A 647 -18.88 37.78 -18.19
CA ASP A 647 -20.08 37.00 -17.85
C ASP A 647 -19.68 35.75 -17.03
N ASP A 648 -18.52 35.16 -17.31
CA ASP A 648 -17.95 34.08 -16.51
C ASP A 648 -17.53 34.60 -15.11
N GLN A 649 -16.85 35.75 -15.06
CA GLN A 649 -16.42 36.39 -13.81
C GLN A 649 -17.61 36.65 -12.88
N ALA A 650 -18.72 37.17 -13.42
CA ALA A 650 -19.94 37.43 -12.65
C ALA A 650 -20.51 36.16 -11.99
N LEU A 651 -20.38 35.00 -12.64
CA LEU A 651 -20.86 33.72 -12.09
C LEU A 651 -19.97 33.18 -10.96
N PHE A 652 -18.64 33.27 -11.11
CA PHE A 652 -17.73 32.71 -10.11
C PHE A 652 -17.57 33.64 -8.89
N SER A 653 -17.66 34.96 -9.06
CA SER A 653 -17.64 35.94 -7.96
C SER A 653 -18.87 35.83 -7.04
N SER A 654 -20.02 35.37 -7.53
CA SER A 654 -21.20 35.11 -6.67
C SER A 654 -21.07 33.88 -5.76
N THR A 655 -20.06 33.03 -5.99
CA THR A 655 -19.84 31.79 -5.21
C THR A 655 -19.08 32.04 -3.90
N GLU A 656 -18.30 33.14 -3.81
CA GLU A 656 -17.60 33.54 -2.58
C GLU A 656 -18.55 33.82 -1.42
N GLN A 657 -19.75 34.35 -1.69
CA GLN A 657 -20.75 34.67 -0.65
C GLN A 657 -21.45 33.44 -0.05
N GLN A 658 -21.26 32.24 -0.62
CA GLN A 658 -21.85 30.99 -0.11
C GLN A 658 -20.83 30.01 0.49
N ALA A 659 -19.52 30.19 0.22
CA ALA A 659 -18.47 29.27 0.65
C ALA A 659 -17.91 29.51 2.07
N GLU A 660 -18.29 30.61 2.73
CA GLU A 660 -17.80 31.01 4.08
C GLU A 660 -18.30 30.12 5.24
N LYS A 661 -18.70 28.87 4.98
CA LYS A 661 -19.24 27.91 5.98
C LYS A 661 -18.61 26.52 5.98
N THR A 662 -17.56 26.27 5.21
CA THR A 662 -16.94 24.93 5.16
C THR A 662 -15.41 25.06 5.10
N ASP A 663 -14.73 24.35 6.00
CA ASP A 663 -13.29 24.38 6.29
C ASP A 663 -12.40 23.74 5.19
N LEU A 664 -12.82 23.85 3.94
CA LEU A 664 -12.08 23.43 2.75
C LEU A 664 -11.70 24.71 2.02
N THR A 665 -10.42 24.97 1.79
CA THR A 665 -9.96 26.09 0.95
C THR A 665 -10.52 25.92 -0.46
N PRO A 666 -11.58 26.66 -0.87
CA PRO A 666 -12.13 26.51 -2.21
C PRO A 666 -11.14 27.12 -3.20
N ALA A 667 -11.06 26.55 -4.41
CA ALA A 667 -10.33 27.18 -5.51
C ALA A 667 -10.82 28.63 -5.68
N THR A 668 -9.89 29.57 -5.77
CA THR A 668 -10.19 31.00 -5.91
C THR A 668 -10.98 31.25 -7.21
N PRO A 669 -11.81 32.31 -7.30
CA PRO A 669 -12.53 32.63 -8.54
C PRO A 669 -11.60 32.73 -9.76
N LYS A 670 -10.36 33.20 -9.56
CA LYS A 670 -9.32 33.25 -10.58
C LYS A 670 -8.92 31.86 -11.09
N GLU A 671 -8.77 30.88 -10.20
CA GLU A 671 -8.45 29.49 -10.57
C GLU A 671 -9.61 28.83 -11.32
N GLN A 672 -10.85 29.09 -10.90
CA GLN A 672 -12.06 28.58 -11.58
C GLN A 672 -12.19 29.13 -13.00
N LEU A 673 -11.94 30.44 -13.18
CA LEU A 673 -11.92 31.08 -14.50
C LEU A 673 -10.82 30.52 -15.39
N HIS A 674 -9.64 30.30 -14.83
CA HIS A 674 -8.52 29.69 -15.56
C HIS A 674 -8.86 28.25 -16.01
N ALA A 675 -9.41 27.43 -15.12
CA ALA A 675 -9.84 26.06 -15.44
C ALA A 675 -10.94 26.04 -16.52
N LEU A 676 -11.91 26.95 -16.46
CA LEU A 676 -12.96 27.08 -17.49
C LEU A 676 -12.37 27.42 -18.86
N ALA A 677 -11.47 28.40 -18.91
CA ALA A 677 -10.80 28.80 -20.15
C ALA A 677 -9.95 27.65 -20.73
N THR A 678 -9.20 26.93 -19.90
CA THR A 678 -8.47 25.71 -20.33
C THR A 678 -9.42 24.69 -20.95
N ALA A 679 -10.50 24.33 -20.24
CA ALA A 679 -11.44 23.31 -20.70
C ALA A 679 -12.13 23.66 -22.04
N ARG A 680 -12.38 24.95 -22.30
CA ARG A 680 -12.91 25.42 -23.58
C ARG A 680 -11.94 25.18 -24.75
N ALA A 681 -10.68 25.52 -24.55
CA ALA A 681 -9.64 25.32 -25.57
C ALA A 681 -9.39 23.83 -25.85
N GLU A 682 -9.36 23.01 -24.80
CA GLU A 682 -9.22 21.55 -24.90
C GLU A 682 -10.38 20.95 -25.69
N ASN A 683 -11.63 21.23 -25.33
CA ASN A 683 -12.80 20.69 -26.02
C ASN A 683 -12.81 21.03 -27.52
N ALA A 684 -12.44 22.26 -27.90
CA ALA A 684 -12.31 22.66 -29.30
C ALA A 684 -11.18 21.90 -30.02
N SER A 685 -10.03 21.75 -29.37
CA SER A 685 -8.87 21.03 -29.90
C SER A 685 -9.18 19.54 -30.10
N THR A 686 -9.81 18.90 -29.12
CA THR A 686 -10.24 17.50 -29.16
C THR A 686 -11.21 17.25 -30.33
N HIS A 687 -12.15 18.16 -30.58
CA HIS A 687 -13.07 18.07 -31.72
C HIS A 687 -12.33 18.10 -33.07
N LEU A 688 -11.34 18.98 -33.25
CA LEU A 688 -10.54 19.03 -34.49
C LEU A 688 -9.64 17.79 -34.64
N ARG A 689 -9.07 17.27 -33.55
CA ARG A 689 -8.27 16.04 -33.57
C ARG A 689 -9.09 14.83 -33.99
N GLN A 690 -10.34 14.73 -33.57
CA GLN A 690 -11.27 13.66 -33.99
C GLN A 690 -11.52 13.66 -35.51
N GLN A 691 -11.30 14.77 -36.20
CA GLN A 691 -11.40 14.90 -37.66
C GLN A 691 -10.10 14.55 -38.41
N GLY A 692 -9.05 14.13 -37.70
CA GLY A 692 -7.77 13.75 -38.28
C GLY A 692 -6.77 14.90 -38.44
N ILE A 693 -7.02 16.07 -37.84
CA ILE A 693 -6.01 17.14 -37.79
C ILE A 693 -4.86 16.71 -36.88
N GLY A 694 -3.64 16.70 -37.43
CA GLY A 694 -2.44 16.33 -36.71
C GLY A 694 -2.01 17.37 -35.68
N ASN A 695 -1.28 16.91 -34.66
CA ASN A 695 -0.74 17.79 -33.62
C ASN A 695 0.14 18.90 -34.22
N ASN A 696 0.84 18.67 -35.32
CA ASN A 696 1.66 19.66 -36.02
C ASN A 696 0.91 20.92 -36.48
N GLN A 697 -0.42 20.90 -36.58
CA GLN A 697 -1.24 22.04 -37.00
C GLN A 697 -1.96 22.76 -35.86
N LEU A 698 -2.16 22.13 -34.71
CA LEU A 698 -2.91 22.69 -33.58
C LEU A 698 -1.98 23.03 -32.42
N PHE A 699 -1.99 24.26 -31.93
CA PHE A 699 -1.16 24.70 -30.80
C PHE A 699 -2.03 25.13 -29.62
N ALA A 700 -1.68 24.68 -28.41
CA ALA A 700 -2.29 25.16 -27.18
C ALA A 700 -1.78 26.56 -26.82
N CYS A 701 -2.59 27.31 -26.08
CA CYS A 701 -2.21 28.59 -25.50
C CYS A 701 -2.40 28.61 -23.99
N ASN A 702 -1.70 29.53 -23.31
CA ASN A 702 -2.04 29.88 -21.94
C ASN A 702 -3.44 30.55 -21.93
N PRO A 703 -4.38 30.12 -21.08
CA PRO A 703 -5.71 30.73 -21.05
C PRO A 703 -5.65 32.17 -20.51
N GLU A 704 -6.54 33.02 -21.02
CA GLU A 704 -6.58 34.45 -20.67
C GLU A 704 -7.89 34.80 -19.93
N ILE A 705 -7.80 35.70 -18.95
CA ILE A 705 -8.97 36.31 -18.29
C ILE A 705 -9.07 37.75 -18.79
N SER A 706 -10.20 38.12 -19.37
CA SER A 706 -10.39 39.45 -19.96
C SER A 706 -10.50 40.52 -18.86
N PRO A 707 -9.77 41.66 -18.94
CA PRO A 707 -9.80 42.70 -17.91
C PRO A 707 -11.13 43.48 -17.91
N GLU A 708 -11.56 43.95 -16.73
CA GLU A 708 -12.63 44.95 -16.62
C GLU A 708 -12.08 46.32 -17.06
N HIS A 709 -12.57 46.88 -18.17
CA HIS A 709 -13.07 48.27 -18.31
C HIS A 709 -13.13 48.74 -19.79
N GLY A 710 -14.26 49.41 -20.10
CA GLY A 710 -14.26 50.72 -20.78
C GLY A 710 -14.27 50.77 -22.31
N ASP A 711 -15.47 50.71 -22.88
CA ASP A 711 -15.88 51.16 -24.22
C ASP A 711 -15.13 50.63 -25.47
N SER A 712 -15.93 49.98 -26.32
CA SER A 712 -15.69 49.64 -27.73
C SER A 712 -14.72 48.48 -28.04
N ILE A 713 -15.20 47.25 -27.87
CA ILE A 713 -15.64 46.31 -28.93
C ILE A 713 -16.23 45.11 -28.20
N SER A 714 -17.56 45.07 -28.14
CA SER A 714 -18.32 43.90 -27.70
C SER A 714 -18.04 42.73 -28.63
N ILE A 715 -17.80 41.56 -28.02
CA ILE A 715 -17.58 40.20 -28.56
C ILE A 715 -16.14 39.74 -28.32
N VAL A 716 -15.85 39.27 -27.11
CA VAL A 716 -14.71 38.40 -26.81
C VAL A 716 -15.29 37.01 -26.49
N GLU A 717 -15.16 36.10 -27.46
CA GLU A 717 -15.71 34.73 -27.44
C GLU A 717 -14.74 33.77 -26.73
N GLY A 718 -15.26 32.64 -26.21
CA GLY A 718 -14.58 31.76 -25.26
C GLY A 718 -13.35 30.99 -25.77
N VAL A 719 -13.03 31.00 -27.07
CA VAL A 719 -11.72 30.60 -27.61
C VAL A 719 -11.34 31.51 -28.78
N ASP A 720 -10.18 32.18 -28.71
CA ASP A 720 -9.58 32.91 -29.83
C ASP A 720 -8.78 31.96 -30.74
N ILE A 721 -8.80 32.23 -32.05
CA ILE A 721 -8.14 31.41 -33.06
C ILE A 721 -7.14 32.29 -33.84
N SER A 722 -5.85 32.03 -33.62
CA SER A 722 -4.77 32.81 -34.22
C SER A 722 -3.81 31.95 -35.05
N LEU A 723 -3.19 32.60 -36.05
CA LEU A 723 -2.18 32.02 -36.96
C LEU A 723 -0.76 32.11 -36.37
#